data_AF-F6R2A5-F1
#
_entry.id   AF-F6R2A5-F1
#
_cell.length_a   1.000
_cell.length_b   1.000
_cell.length_c   1.000
_cell.angle_alpha   90.00
_cell.angle_beta   90.00
_cell.angle_gamma   90.00
#
_symmetry.space_group_name_H-M   'P 1'
#
loop_
_entity.id
_entity.type
_entity.pdbx_description
1 polymer ?
#
loop_
_entity_poly.entity_id
_entity_poly.type
_entity_poly.pdbx_seq_one_letter_code
_entity_poly.pdbx_strand_id
1 'polypeptide(L)'
;MRIAAISTQGAPEFNFFITKYMLSYSSDGITWVNYVPDRPFLSNDTTSTTSSTQYGTTVTTPYSNTSNHTAQPTTPSPFPFLPITMAMVTTVNSTVINDSILLPGNNDSNSIAKNMLSPEILARYVRLLPAGWVGGIGLRMEMYGCNEEIRLRENSKCYRCPSSYYCPGDGRKLPCGRCADFATVGSHNIDSLNSVYNETCGRSPTEFSFGAKAECSTCLKGYVCSNGLATSCPTLTYTAGCNDTMCSPCTVCEPGHSCTSGTKKPCEPGSYSDANTPGVCIDCKAGTYSDTHGSTSCKTCTSGSQSCIGASFCQPCIAQEWSPDGADRCQGCHKDCKPMPHSPCFRSVQCVNIRHASNQTWSFKCYDCPKGFTGDGETCSDIDECMLSNPCVDQTQCVNTYGGFYCNGCPSGYHSDPYFGFGLEDTKTIQICNDINECDESGTCDPLVQCNNTMGNYTCGQCPLGFTGTGYTKCHEPDACIPISVRRGCDIIASCDPVSNHNAVCECPPGFAGPGSACGVDNDSDGQPDLFIPCGDYVACAEDNCIGIPNSGQEDADGDRRGDDCDQDDDNDFIPDHLDNCPLVPNYNPTGNQVDSDGDGYGDACDTCPYLFGQFADTDGDGLGDGCDTDSDNDGEADTTDLCPLDKNVTTSPDKDNDGVGDPCDNCVFRSNSGQSDKNQNRVGDACDDGKDADGDSVLTFLDNCPYVPNPSQSDWDGDGVGDACDDDADNDGKPDDVDHCPFTVDTNVEDDSPCKDDYDGDGILDVDDTCIADPTISSTTLLPYMEVNLHTGSPLPQWKVTHKGKSVSQPNSTPFPAMLIGDQRYGSMDYTGSFFVNENPSAGNYVGFVFCYQNNKHFYVVMWMNEHNSEDQNARKTGLKGLQIKVVDSNTGPHINLADAIWHTSDTTNQVDLIYHEPTLIGWEAKTPYLFTIQHSRPSVGSIHVVITHLDKLIVDTGPVYDTKYTGGRVGILSFRQPNVIWSQLKVKCTKR
;
A
#
# COMPACT_ATOMS: atom_id res chain seq x y z
N MET A 1 -10.88 9.30 -8.93
CA MET A 1 -10.61 10.68 -8.43
C MET A 1 -11.63 11.63 -9.04
N ARG A 2 -12.28 12.49 -8.25
CA ARG A 2 -13.20 13.52 -8.76
C ARG A 2 -12.45 14.84 -8.89
N ILE A 3 -12.31 15.38 -10.10
CA ILE A 3 -11.50 16.58 -10.41
C ILE A 3 -12.42 17.70 -10.88
N ALA A 4 -12.44 18.80 -10.12
CA ALA A 4 -13.29 19.96 -10.34
C ALA A 4 -12.53 21.17 -10.93
N ALA A 5 -11.20 21.22 -10.81
CA ALA A 5 -10.38 22.25 -11.47
C ALA A 5 -8.92 21.80 -11.67
N ILE A 6 -8.25 22.40 -12.63
CA ILE A 6 -6.80 22.26 -12.85
C ILE A 6 -6.18 23.65 -12.85
N SER A 7 -5.06 23.79 -12.15
CA SER A 7 -4.28 25.02 -12.08
C SER A 7 -2.89 24.76 -12.63
N THR A 8 -2.41 25.61 -13.52
CA THR A 8 -1.08 25.51 -14.15
C THR A 8 -0.23 26.72 -13.78
N GLN A 9 1.09 26.57 -13.74
CA GLN A 9 2.09 27.63 -13.59
C GLN A 9 3.30 27.29 -14.47
N GLY A 10 3.98 28.32 -15.01
CA GLY A 10 5.25 28.13 -15.71
C GLY A 10 6.40 27.77 -14.77
N ALA A 11 7.57 27.48 -15.33
CA ALA A 11 8.82 27.35 -14.58
C ALA A 11 9.42 28.76 -14.38
N PRO A 12 9.44 29.31 -13.15
CA PRO A 12 9.83 30.70 -12.87
C PRO A 12 11.25 31.03 -13.35
N GLU A 13 12.17 30.08 -13.18
CA GLU A 13 13.61 30.26 -13.37
C GLU A 13 14.05 30.27 -14.84
N PHE A 14 13.25 29.68 -15.73
CA PHE A 14 13.61 29.48 -17.14
C PHE A 14 12.75 30.27 -18.11
N ASN A 15 11.77 31.03 -17.60
CA ASN A 15 10.80 31.79 -18.41
C ASN A 15 10.04 30.91 -19.42
N PHE A 16 9.83 29.64 -19.05
CA PHE A 16 9.14 28.62 -19.86
C PHE A 16 7.74 28.40 -19.31
N PHE A 17 6.72 28.49 -20.16
CA PHE A 17 5.34 28.29 -19.74
C PHE A 17 4.45 27.85 -20.89
N ILE A 18 3.44 27.04 -20.58
CA ILE A 18 2.40 26.68 -21.54
C ILE A 18 1.36 27.81 -21.60
N THR A 19 1.04 28.27 -22.81
CA THR A 19 0.01 29.30 -23.02
C THR A 19 -1.36 28.70 -23.28
N LYS A 20 -1.41 27.45 -23.79
CA LYS A 20 -2.64 26.71 -24.15
C LYS A 20 -2.40 25.20 -24.05
N TYR A 21 -3.43 24.44 -23.63
CA TYR A 21 -3.37 22.98 -23.57
C TYR A 21 -4.73 22.31 -23.79
N MET A 22 -4.72 21.03 -24.12
CA MET A 22 -5.91 20.16 -24.21
C MET A 22 -5.89 19.14 -23.08
N LEU A 23 -7.07 18.68 -22.68
CA LEU A 23 -7.26 17.77 -21.56
C LEU A 23 -7.98 16.50 -22.02
N SER A 24 -7.38 15.34 -21.73
CA SER A 24 -8.03 14.03 -21.86
C SER A 24 -7.90 13.21 -20.57
N TYR A 25 -8.82 12.28 -20.36
CA TYR A 25 -8.89 11.46 -19.15
C TYR A 25 -9.29 10.02 -19.47
N SER A 26 -8.96 9.11 -18.57
CA SER A 26 -9.27 7.69 -18.70
C SER A 26 -9.60 7.08 -17.34
N SER A 27 -10.66 6.26 -17.30
CA SER A 27 -11.05 5.50 -16.11
C SER A 27 -10.33 4.15 -16.01
N ASP A 28 -9.96 3.56 -17.16
CA ASP A 28 -9.37 2.22 -17.32
C ASP A 28 -7.86 2.24 -17.67
N GLY A 29 -7.30 3.42 -17.99
CA GLY A 29 -5.91 3.60 -18.45
C GLY A 29 -5.69 3.38 -19.95
N ILE A 30 -6.66 2.80 -20.65
CA ILE A 30 -6.55 2.35 -22.04
C ILE A 30 -7.35 3.27 -22.96
N THR A 31 -8.58 3.60 -22.56
CA THR A 31 -9.52 4.40 -23.36
C THR A 31 -9.48 5.86 -22.94
N TRP A 32 -9.03 6.74 -23.84
CA TRP A 32 -8.91 8.18 -23.57
C TRP A 32 -10.11 8.97 -24.10
N VAL A 33 -10.74 9.76 -23.22
CA VAL A 33 -11.85 10.65 -23.55
C VAL A 33 -11.40 12.11 -23.42
N ASN A 34 -11.72 12.95 -24.41
CA ASN A 34 -11.43 14.38 -24.35
C ASN A 34 -12.46 15.09 -23.46
N TYR A 35 -12.00 16.05 -22.65
CA TYR A 35 -12.90 16.85 -21.83
C TYR A 35 -13.68 17.89 -22.66
N VAL A 36 -15.01 17.89 -22.52
CA VAL A 36 -15.95 18.83 -23.17
C VAL A 36 -16.94 19.36 -22.11
N PRO A 37 -17.03 20.68 -21.89
CA PRO A 37 -18.02 21.27 -20.98
C PRO A 37 -19.43 21.31 -21.59
N ASP A 38 -20.44 20.93 -20.81
CA ASP A 38 -21.83 20.81 -21.26
C ASP A 38 -22.42 22.16 -21.75
N ARG A 39 -23.11 22.14 -22.90
CA ARG A 39 -24.24 23.04 -23.19
C ARG A 39 -25.54 22.28 -22.93
N PRO A 40 -26.60 22.92 -22.40
CA PRO A 40 -27.83 22.22 -22.04
C PRO A 40 -28.60 21.77 -23.28
N PHE A 41 -29.06 20.52 -23.23
CA PHE A 41 -30.01 19.92 -24.17
C PHE A 41 -31.32 20.73 -24.24
N LEU A 42 -31.77 21.04 -25.46
CA LEU A 42 -33.17 21.36 -25.76
C LEU A 42 -33.69 20.46 -26.90
N SER A 43 -34.46 19.47 -26.44
CA SER A 43 -35.61 18.77 -27.02
C SER A 43 -36.02 18.91 -28.51
N ASN A 44 -36.40 17.73 -29.03
CA ASN A 44 -37.54 17.42 -29.91
C ASN A 44 -37.50 17.75 -31.41
N ASP A 45 -37.39 16.66 -32.17
CA ASP A 45 -38.36 16.16 -33.15
C ASP A 45 -38.53 16.85 -34.53
N THR A 46 -38.77 15.98 -35.51
CA THR A 46 -39.33 16.20 -36.86
C THR A 46 -38.47 16.74 -38.02
N THR A 47 -38.24 15.82 -38.96
CA THR A 47 -38.44 15.92 -40.43
C THR A 47 -37.76 17.01 -41.27
N SER A 48 -37.09 16.48 -42.32
CA SER A 48 -37.17 16.91 -43.73
C SER A 48 -36.22 17.98 -44.28
N THR A 49 -35.68 17.60 -45.45
CA THR A 49 -35.49 18.40 -46.68
C THR A 49 -34.27 19.32 -46.86
N THR A 50 -33.35 18.80 -47.69
CA THR A 50 -32.84 19.37 -48.96
C THR A 50 -32.05 20.69 -49.01
N SER A 51 -30.90 20.56 -49.67
CA SER A 51 -30.45 21.33 -50.85
C SER A 51 -29.55 22.57 -50.70
N SER A 52 -28.37 22.43 -51.30
CA SER A 52 -27.83 23.24 -52.40
C SER A 52 -26.82 24.37 -52.11
N THR A 53 -25.68 24.27 -52.84
CA THR A 53 -25.00 25.33 -53.62
C THR A 53 -24.32 26.48 -52.84
N GLN A 54 -23.20 27.11 -53.23
CA GLN A 54 -22.36 27.13 -54.44
C GLN A 54 -21.12 28.03 -54.18
N TYR A 55 -20.09 27.87 -55.03
CA TYR A 55 -19.12 28.87 -55.53
C TYR A 55 -18.04 29.53 -54.64
N GLY A 56 -16.79 29.43 -55.13
CA GLY A 56 -16.01 30.62 -55.52
C GLY A 56 -14.55 30.74 -55.05
N THR A 57 -13.60 30.25 -55.88
CA THR A 57 -12.43 30.97 -56.48
C THR A 57 -11.68 32.07 -55.68
N THR A 58 -10.36 32.30 -55.69
CA THR A 58 -9.10 31.80 -56.31
C THR A 58 -7.96 32.76 -55.84
N VAL A 59 -6.68 32.44 -56.17
CA VAL A 59 -5.52 33.38 -56.39
C VAL A 59 -4.69 33.71 -55.13
N THR A 60 -3.35 33.59 -55.04
CA THR A 60 -2.22 33.14 -55.89
C THR A 60 -0.95 32.99 -55.01
N THR A 61 -0.04 32.09 -55.39
CA THR A 61 1.40 31.99 -55.02
C THR A 61 2.22 33.01 -55.87
N PRO A 62 3.58 33.04 -56.02
CA PRO A 62 4.63 32.04 -55.66
C PRO A 62 6.06 32.60 -55.34
N TYR A 63 7.02 31.65 -55.30
CA TYR A 63 8.48 31.70 -55.56
C TYR A 63 9.43 31.69 -54.35
N SER A 64 10.57 30.99 -54.33
CA SER A 64 11.12 29.71 -54.89
C SER A 64 12.61 29.65 -54.48
N ASN A 65 13.29 28.55 -54.83
CA ASN A 65 14.74 28.34 -55.01
C ASN A 65 15.53 27.75 -53.82
N THR A 66 16.46 26.80 -53.98
CA THR A 66 16.74 25.66 -54.90
C THR A 66 18.09 25.04 -54.48
N SER A 67 18.30 23.76 -54.85
CA SER A 67 19.58 23.10 -55.21
C SER A 67 20.48 22.56 -54.08
N ASN A 68 21.24 21.45 -54.19
CA ASN A 68 21.40 20.34 -55.17
C ASN A 68 22.36 19.31 -54.52
N HIS A 69 22.05 18.00 -54.47
CA HIS A 69 22.54 16.86 -55.30
C HIS A 69 23.99 16.37 -55.14
N THR A 70 24.15 15.05 -54.95
CA THR A 70 24.81 14.00 -55.80
C THR A 70 25.21 12.78 -54.94
N ALA A 71 25.32 11.50 -55.34
CA ALA A 71 24.85 10.65 -56.45
C ALA A 71 25.14 9.14 -56.11
N GLN A 72 24.43 8.24 -56.82
CA GLN A 72 24.32 6.75 -56.90
C GLN A 72 25.60 5.95 -57.39
N PRO A 73 25.59 4.65 -57.85
CA PRO A 73 24.81 3.38 -57.58
C PRO A 73 25.65 2.03 -57.65
N THR A 74 25.05 0.84 -57.47
CA THR A 74 25.20 -0.41 -58.31
C THR A 74 24.20 -1.53 -57.92
N THR A 75 23.76 -2.37 -58.88
CA THR A 75 22.65 -3.39 -58.89
C THR A 75 23.18 -4.80 -59.32
N PRO A 76 22.42 -5.93 -59.56
CA PRO A 76 20.96 -6.28 -59.45
C PRO A 76 20.53 -7.72 -58.92
N SER A 77 19.28 -7.80 -58.40
CA SER A 77 18.15 -8.82 -58.36
C SER A 77 18.32 -10.34 -58.71
N PRO A 78 17.47 -11.32 -58.21
CA PRO A 78 15.97 -11.28 -58.18
C PRO A 78 15.17 -11.97 -57.01
N PHE A 79 13.94 -11.43 -56.75
CA PHE A 79 12.63 -11.93 -56.22
C PHE A 79 12.46 -13.19 -55.32
N PRO A 80 11.32 -13.38 -54.58
CA PRO A 80 10.27 -12.44 -54.12
C PRO A 80 9.82 -12.62 -52.64
N PHE A 81 9.25 -11.57 -52.01
CA PHE A 81 8.33 -11.74 -50.87
C PHE A 81 7.13 -10.78 -51.02
N LEU A 82 5.93 -11.36 -50.90
CA LEU A 82 4.62 -10.71 -50.86
C LEU A 82 4.25 -10.43 -49.39
N PRO A 83 3.72 -9.23 -49.07
CA PRO A 83 2.74 -9.06 -48.00
C PRO A 83 1.35 -8.83 -48.61
N ILE A 84 0.38 -9.61 -48.16
CA ILE A 84 -1.04 -9.53 -48.53
C ILE A 84 -1.77 -8.77 -47.42
N THR A 85 -2.23 -7.57 -47.78
CA THR A 85 -3.49 -6.89 -47.44
C THR A 85 -4.13 -7.10 -46.05
N MET A 86 -4.31 -5.98 -45.32
CA MET A 86 -5.59 -5.68 -44.68
C MET A 86 -6.20 -4.44 -45.33
N ALA A 87 -7.32 -4.63 -46.02
CA ALA A 87 -8.22 -3.57 -46.41
C ALA A 87 -9.65 -3.99 -46.03
N MET A 88 -10.18 -3.23 -45.08
CA MET A 88 -11.56 -2.74 -44.95
C MET A 88 -12.75 -3.70 -45.09
N VAL A 89 -13.55 -3.73 -44.03
CA VAL A 89 -14.99 -3.46 -44.17
C VAL A 89 -15.37 -2.28 -43.25
N THR A 90 -15.60 -1.17 -43.94
CA THR A 90 -16.51 -0.03 -43.68
C THR A 90 -17.81 -0.43 -42.96
N THR A 91 -18.51 0.34 -42.14
CA THR A 91 -18.52 1.76 -41.75
C THR A 91 -19.70 1.87 -40.78
N VAL A 92 -19.57 2.64 -39.70
CA VAL A 92 -20.69 3.48 -39.26
C VAL A 92 -20.22 4.92 -39.42
N ASN A 93 -20.94 5.64 -40.27
CA ASN A 93 -20.69 7.02 -40.63
C ASN A 93 -20.81 7.94 -39.40
N SER A 94 -19.73 8.68 -39.19
CA SER A 94 -19.67 10.13 -38.97
C SER A 94 -20.85 10.83 -38.27
N THR A 95 -20.54 11.46 -37.15
CA THR A 95 -20.68 12.92 -37.04
C THR A 95 -19.45 13.53 -36.39
N VAL A 96 -18.90 14.53 -37.08
CA VAL A 96 -17.90 15.50 -36.65
C VAL A 96 -18.28 16.06 -35.27
N ILE A 97 -17.35 16.16 -34.31
CA ILE A 97 -16.80 17.46 -33.85
C ILE A 97 -15.33 17.33 -33.38
N ASN A 98 -14.45 18.14 -34.00
CA ASN A 98 -13.21 18.64 -33.42
C ASN A 98 -13.52 19.49 -32.16
N ASP A 99 -13.86 18.87 -31.04
CA ASP A 99 -14.19 19.59 -29.80
C ASP A 99 -13.24 19.26 -28.65
N SER A 100 -11.95 19.06 -28.94
CA SER A 100 -10.94 19.24 -27.90
C SER A 100 -10.86 20.75 -27.57
N ILE A 101 -11.45 21.16 -26.46
CA ILE A 101 -11.36 22.55 -26.02
C ILE A 101 -9.91 22.88 -25.64
N LEU A 102 -9.42 23.96 -26.23
CA LEU A 102 -8.13 24.54 -25.93
C LEU A 102 -8.24 25.40 -24.67
N LEU A 103 -7.82 24.86 -23.54
CA LEU A 103 -7.84 25.57 -22.27
C LEU A 103 -6.69 26.57 -22.22
N PRO A 104 -6.93 27.79 -21.71
CA PRO A 104 -5.87 28.76 -21.50
C PRO A 104 -4.89 28.27 -20.44
N GLY A 105 -3.60 28.30 -20.77
CA GLY A 105 -2.50 28.17 -19.83
C GLY A 105 -2.07 29.53 -19.29
N ASN A 106 -0.81 29.61 -18.89
CA ASN A 106 -0.19 30.76 -18.26
C ASN A 106 0.22 31.83 -19.28
N ASN A 107 0.24 33.10 -18.84
CA ASN A 107 0.65 34.23 -19.68
C ASN A 107 2.09 34.69 -19.40
N ASP A 108 2.67 34.22 -18.30
CA ASP A 108 4.07 34.39 -17.91
C ASP A 108 4.50 33.18 -17.05
N SER A 109 5.75 33.18 -16.56
CA SER A 109 6.28 32.08 -15.74
C SER A 109 5.80 32.08 -14.28
N ASN A 110 5.15 33.15 -13.81
CA ASN A 110 4.88 33.37 -12.38
C ASN A 110 3.37 33.36 -12.04
N SER A 111 2.52 33.72 -12.99
CA SER A 111 1.07 33.76 -12.87
C SER A 111 0.51 32.35 -12.93
N ILE A 112 -0.53 32.09 -12.13
CA ILE A 112 -1.23 30.82 -12.10
C ILE A 112 -2.50 30.93 -12.97
N ALA A 113 -2.70 29.98 -13.87
CA ALA A 113 -3.89 29.88 -14.70
C ALA A 113 -4.79 28.75 -14.18
N LYS A 114 -6.01 29.09 -13.75
CA LYS A 114 -6.96 28.12 -13.19
C LYS A 114 -8.13 27.89 -14.12
N ASN A 115 -8.37 26.64 -14.48
CA ASN A 115 -9.49 26.19 -15.31
C ASN A 115 -10.44 25.34 -14.48
N MET A 116 -11.67 25.81 -14.28
CA MET A 116 -12.75 25.06 -13.64
C MET A 116 -13.35 24.07 -14.65
N LEU A 117 -13.65 22.86 -14.20
CA LEU A 117 -14.23 21.79 -15.00
C LEU A 117 -15.72 21.63 -14.65
N SER A 118 -16.58 21.65 -15.65
CA SER A 118 -18.03 21.52 -15.57
C SER A 118 -18.54 20.76 -16.81
N PRO A 119 -19.01 19.51 -16.68
CA PRO A 119 -19.08 18.74 -15.42
C PRO A 119 -17.70 18.37 -14.88
N GLU A 120 -17.65 18.04 -13.58
CA GLU A 120 -16.41 17.56 -12.94
C GLU A 120 -16.01 16.20 -13.51
N ILE A 121 -14.70 15.93 -13.63
CA ILE A 121 -14.19 14.70 -14.26
C ILE A 121 -14.03 13.59 -13.21
N LEU A 122 -14.53 12.39 -13.52
CA LEU A 122 -14.26 11.16 -12.77
C LEU A 122 -13.31 10.29 -13.57
N ALA A 123 -12.06 10.14 -13.11
CA ALA A 123 -11.04 9.37 -13.82
C ALA A 123 -9.97 8.79 -12.88
N ARG A 124 -9.21 7.81 -13.39
CA ARG A 124 -8.00 7.26 -12.76
C ARG A 124 -6.75 7.94 -13.29
N TYR A 125 -6.72 8.23 -14.60
CA TYR A 125 -5.63 8.93 -15.27
C TYR A 125 -6.11 10.19 -15.97
N VAL A 126 -5.27 11.22 -15.95
CA VAL A 126 -5.49 12.50 -16.63
C VAL A 126 -4.25 12.84 -17.44
N ARG A 127 -4.45 13.23 -18.70
CA ARG A 127 -3.40 13.60 -19.64
C ARG A 127 -3.60 15.04 -20.10
N LEU A 128 -2.54 15.82 -20.00
CA LEU A 128 -2.48 17.21 -20.40
C LEU A 128 -1.58 17.34 -21.63
N LEU A 129 -2.12 17.82 -22.75
CA LEU A 129 -1.44 17.92 -24.03
C LEU A 129 -1.14 19.40 -24.33
N PRO A 130 0.13 19.86 -24.23
CA PRO A 130 0.48 21.23 -24.56
C PRO A 130 0.19 21.55 -26.02
N ALA A 131 -0.48 22.67 -26.26
CA ALA A 131 -0.87 23.12 -27.59
C ALA A 131 -0.31 24.50 -27.96
N GLY A 132 0.27 25.22 -26.99
CA GLY A 132 1.08 26.42 -27.19
C GLY A 132 1.93 26.74 -25.96
N TRP A 133 3.11 27.35 -26.16
CA TRP A 133 4.06 27.69 -25.08
C TRP A 133 4.99 28.85 -25.48
N VAL A 134 5.73 29.39 -24.51
CA VAL A 134 6.78 30.40 -24.68
C VAL A 134 8.10 29.83 -24.19
N GLY A 135 9.16 29.94 -24.99
CA GLY A 135 10.46 29.30 -24.72
C GLY A 135 10.41 27.78 -24.94
N GLY A 136 10.72 27.01 -23.88
CA GLY A 136 10.51 25.56 -23.80
C GLY A 136 9.19 25.18 -23.12
N ILE A 137 8.89 23.88 -23.08
CA ILE A 137 7.70 23.37 -22.37
C ILE A 137 8.07 23.20 -20.90
N GLY A 138 7.58 24.10 -20.04
CA GLY A 138 7.71 24.03 -18.58
C GLY A 138 6.34 24.18 -17.92
N LEU A 139 6.00 23.27 -17.00
CA LEU A 139 4.69 23.22 -16.35
C LEU A 139 4.81 22.71 -14.90
N ARG A 140 4.27 23.49 -13.96
CA ARG A 140 3.82 23.04 -12.64
C ARG A 140 2.29 22.97 -12.64
N MET A 141 1.74 21.90 -12.09
CA MET A 141 0.30 21.60 -12.14
C MET A 141 -0.24 21.26 -10.75
N GLU A 142 -1.45 21.72 -10.46
CA GLU A 142 -2.25 21.30 -9.31
C GLU A 142 -3.66 20.91 -9.76
N MET A 143 -4.18 19.81 -9.23
CA MET A 143 -5.55 19.36 -9.48
C MET A 143 -6.38 19.54 -8.21
N TYR A 144 -7.58 20.08 -8.36
CA TYR A 144 -8.52 20.33 -7.26
C TYR A 144 -9.69 19.37 -7.39
N GLY A 145 -9.96 18.60 -6.34
CA GLY A 145 -10.86 17.46 -6.38
C GLY A 145 -11.13 16.86 -4.99
N CYS A 146 -12.06 15.90 -4.89
CA CYS A 146 -12.32 15.18 -3.63
C CYS A 146 -12.24 13.66 -3.86
N ASN A 147 -11.76 12.92 -2.85
CA ASN A 147 -11.97 11.48 -2.75
C ASN A 147 -13.41 11.25 -2.23
N GLU A 148 -14.16 10.35 -2.89
CA GLU A 148 -15.56 10.08 -2.57
C GLU A 148 -15.72 9.53 -1.13
N GLU A 149 -14.70 8.83 -0.65
CA GLU A 149 -14.57 8.33 0.74
C GLU A 149 -14.53 9.44 1.81
N ILE A 150 -13.85 10.56 1.53
CA ILE A 150 -13.61 11.64 2.52
C ILE A 150 -14.87 12.51 2.68
N ARG A 151 -15.66 12.68 1.60
CA ARG A 151 -16.87 13.50 1.60
C ARG A 151 -17.98 12.94 2.50
N LEU A 152 -18.01 11.63 2.72
CA LEU A 152 -19.01 11.00 3.60
C LEU A 152 -18.70 11.18 5.09
N ARG A 153 -17.45 11.49 5.48
CA ARG A 153 -17.03 11.67 6.89
C ARG A 153 -17.27 13.06 7.47
N GLU A 154 -17.28 14.14 6.67
CA GLU A 154 -17.16 15.50 7.22
C GLU A 154 -18.47 16.23 7.62
N ASN A 155 -19.65 15.62 7.50
CA ASN A 155 -20.91 16.37 7.62
C ASN A 155 -21.58 16.46 9.02
N SER A 156 -20.82 16.41 10.13
CA SER A 156 -21.40 16.54 11.50
C SER A 156 -20.68 17.50 12.48
N LYS A 157 -20.90 18.82 12.26
CA LYS A 157 -20.92 20.02 13.16
C LYS A 157 -20.30 19.96 14.59
N CYS A 158 -19.46 20.95 14.94
CA CYS A 158 -18.89 21.19 16.29
C CYS A 158 -19.39 22.48 17.01
N TYR A 159 -19.50 22.44 18.36
CA TYR A 159 -19.80 23.54 19.32
C TYR A 159 -18.61 23.81 20.29
N ARG A 160 -18.51 25.01 20.94
CA ARG A 160 -17.42 25.49 21.84
C ARG A 160 -17.32 24.78 23.22
N CYS A 161 -16.11 24.70 23.80
CA CYS A 161 -15.80 23.99 25.07
C CYS A 161 -15.35 24.89 26.27
N PRO A 162 -15.48 24.42 27.55
CA PRO A 162 -15.05 25.10 28.78
C PRO A 162 -13.55 24.95 29.10
N SER A 163 -12.97 25.88 29.88
CA SER A 163 -11.53 26.06 30.15
C SER A 163 -10.79 24.92 30.89
N SER A 164 -11.44 23.81 31.20
CA SER A 164 -10.86 22.62 31.85
C SER A 164 -10.69 21.45 30.89
N TYR A 165 -11.11 21.62 29.63
CA TYR A 165 -11.18 20.59 28.60
C TYR A 165 -10.66 21.16 27.28
N TYR A 166 -10.01 20.32 26.47
CA TYR A 166 -9.72 20.62 25.08
C TYR A 166 -10.60 19.74 24.16
N CYS A 167 -10.90 20.25 22.97
CA CYS A 167 -11.83 19.63 22.01
C CYS A 167 -11.21 19.68 20.60
N PRO A 168 -10.83 18.54 20.01
CA PRO A 168 -10.10 18.52 18.74
C PRO A 168 -10.98 18.72 17.49
N GLY A 169 -12.27 19.00 17.66
CA GLY A 169 -13.20 19.26 16.55
C GLY A 169 -14.02 18.04 16.11
N ASP A 170 -13.80 16.87 16.71
CA ASP A 170 -14.49 15.59 16.48
C ASP A 170 -15.73 15.37 17.38
N GLY A 171 -16.12 16.40 18.15
CA GLY A 171 -17.23 16.34 19.11
C GLY A 171 -16.88 15.70 20.47
N ARG A 172 -15.65 15.20 20.68
CA ARG A 172 -15.18 14.66 21.96
C ARG A 172 -14.68 15.78 22.88
N LYS A 173 -14.89 15.64 24.19
CA LYS A 173 -14.36 16.53 25.25
C LYS A 173 -13.29 15.78 26.04
N LEU A 174 -12.04 16.22 25.96
CA LEU A 174 -10.92 15.57 26.66
C LEU A 174 -10.40 16.49 27.79
N PRO A 175 -10.20 16.00 29.01
CA PRO A 175 -9.71 16.80 30.13
C PRO A 175 -8.24 17.21 29.94
N CYS A 176 -7.87 18.43 30.32
CA CYS A 176 -6.47 18.83 30.45
C CYS A 176 -5.89 18.17 31.73
N GLY A 177 -4.82 17.39 31.61
CA GLY A 177 -4.43 16.41 32.61
C GLY A 177 -3.83 16.94 33.93
N ARG A 178 -4.20 16.28 35.04
CA ARG A 178 -3.30 15.93 36.15
C ARG A 178 -3.47 14.43 36.37
N CYS A 179 -2.39 13.65 36.22
CA CYS A 179 -2.32 12.26 36.70
C CYS A 179 -2.62 12.31 38.23
N ALA A 180 -3.66 11.61 38.68
CA ALA A 180 -4.06 11.58 40.09
C ALA A 180 -3.84 10.17 40.64
N ASP A 181 -2.76 9.98 41.41
CA ASP A 181 -2.57 8.79 42.23
C ASP A 181 -2.77 9.06 43.72
N PHE A 182 -3.40 8.08 44.35
CA PHE A 182 -3.69 7.96 45.76
C PHE A 182 -2.42 7.71 46.61
N ALA A 183 -2.27 8.45 47.72
CA ALA A 183 -1.86 7.94 49.04
C ALA A 183 -2.01 9.10 50.06
N THR A 184 -2.91 9.05 51.06
CA THR A 184 -2.68 8.29 52.30
C THR A 184 -3.92 8.26 53.23
N VAL A 185 -4.30 7.03 53.66
CA VAL A 185 -4.90 6.56 54.95
C VAL A 185 -6.29 7.09 55.39
N GLY A 186 -7.33 6.27 55.65
CA GLY A 186 -7.43 4.81 55.66
C GLY A 186 -8.80 4.23 56.10
N SER A 187 -8.81 2.89 56.15
CA SER A 187 -9.74 1.93 56.79
C SER A 187 -10.91 1.31 56.00
N HIS A 188 -10.71 0.01 55.73
CA HIS A 188 -11.64 -1.12 55.52
C HIS A 188 -12.10 -1.52 54.10
N ASN A 189 -11.40 -2.52 53.53
CA ASN A 189 -11.85 -3.89 53.13
C ASN A 189 -13.17 -3.98 52.32
N ILE A 190 -13.29 -4.55 51.10
CA ILE A 190 -12.96 -5.92 50.59
C ILE A 190 -13.18 -6.00 49.04
N ASP A 191 -12.36 -6.81 48.36
CA ASP A 191 -12.44 -7.60 47.09
C ASP A 191 -12.77 -7.01 45.68
N SER A 192 -11.80 -7.16 44.75
CA SER A 192 -11.88 -7.95 43.46
C SER A 192 -11.22 -7.30 42.22
N LEU A 193 -10.31 -8.06 41.56
CA LEU A 193 -9.93 -8.15 40.11
C LEU A 193 -9.01 -7.10 39.41
N ASN A 194 -7.90 -7.62 38.82
CA ASN A 194 -7.21 -7.39 37.50
C ASN A 194 -7.27 -6.01 36.80
N SER A 195 -6.34 -5.49 35.99
CA SER A 195 -4.99 -5.80 35.44
C SER A 195 -4.64 -4.59 34.50
N VAL A 196 -3.37 -4.44 34.08
CA VAL A 196 -2.84 -3.68 32.92
C VAL A 196 -2.32 -2.23 33.11
N TYR A 197 -1.08 -2.06 32.64
CA TYR A 197 -0.17 -0.91 32.49
C TYR A 197 -0.77 0.43 32.01
N ASN A 198 -0.14 1.54 32.44
CA ASN A 198 0.16 2.65 31.51
C ASN A 198 1.37 3.50 31.95
N GLU A 199 2.53 3.23 31.35
CA GLU A 199 3.68 4.14 31.33
C GLU A 199 3.50 5.21 30.24
N THR A 200 2.72 6.26 30.48
CA THR A 200 2.83 7.52 29.72
C THR A 200 2.33 8.72 30.55
N CYS A 201 3.19 9.29 31.39
CA CYS A 201 2.96 10.64 31.95
C CYS A 201 4.28 11.43 32.02
N GLY A 202 4.99 11.51 30.89
CA GLY A 202 6.21 12.31 30.71
C GLY A 202 5.96 13.79 30.41
N ARG A 203 5.12 14.50 31.18
CA ARG A 203 4.88 15.94 30.99
C ARG A 203 4.83 16.74 32.29
N SER A 204 5.30 17.98 32.19
CA SER A 204 5.57 18.94 33.27
C SER A 204 4.36 19.18 34.20
N PRO A 205 4.55 19.47 35.51
CA PRO A 205 3.48 19.59 36.51
C PRO A 205 2.41 20.68 36.29
N THR A 206 2.43 21.44 35.18
CA THR A 206 1.73 22.74 35.06
C THR A 206 0.99 23.02 33.75
N GLU A 207 0.56 22.01 33.00
CA GLU A 207 -0.25 22.21 31.80
C GLU A 207 -1.73 22.55 32.13
N PHE A 208 -1.99 23.80 32.47
CA PHE A 208 -3.35 24.38 32.45
C PHE A 208 -3.63 25.01 31.06
N SER A 209 -4.89 25.19 30.68
CA SER A 209 -5.27 26.12 29.60
C SER A 209 -5.74 27.44 30.21
N PHE A 210 -4.86 28.44 30.26
CA PHE A 210 -5.21 29.76 30.79
C PHE A 210 -5.87 30.63 29.71
N GLY A 211 -6.98 31.29 30.04
CA GLY A 211 -7.59 32.31 29.17
C GLY A 211 -8.40 31.79 27.97
N ALA A 212 -8.97 30.56 28.05
CA ALA A 212 -9.84 29.96 27.04
C ALA A 212 -9.14 29.59 25.70
N LYS A 213 -7.88 29.20 25.75
CA LYS A 213 -7.14 28.64 24.61
C LYS A 213 -7.60 27.20 24.33
N ALA A 214 -7.65 26.83 23.04
CA ALA A 214 -8.09 25.51 22.57
C ALA A 214 -7.06 24.39 22.88
N GLU A 215 -5.85 24.77 23.29
CA GLU A 215 -4.71 23.92 23.62
C GLU A 215 -4.10 24.39 24.95
N CYS A 216 -3.41 23.49 25.67
CA CYS A 216 -2.73 23.81 26.93
C CYS A 216 -1.68 24.91 26.73
N SER A 217 -1.61 25.90 27.63
CA SER A 217 -0.72 27.07 27.50
C SER A 217 -0.24 27.63 28.84
N THR A 218 0.96 28.21 28.88
CA THR A 218 1.55 28.80 30.10
C THR A 218 0.85 30.10 30.55
N CYS A 219 1.09 30.55 31.79
CA CYS A 219 0.47 31.77 32.33
C CYS A 219 0.85 33.02 31.51
N LEU A 220 -0.16 33.74 31.03
CA LEU A 220 0.00 34.93 30.18
C LEU A 220 0.68 36.10 30.93
N LYS A 221 1.69 36.72 30.31
CA LYS A 221 2.33 37.95 30.83
C LYS A 221 1.28 39.04 31.08
N GLY A 222 1.30 39.64 32.28
CA GLY A 222 0.35 40.67 32.71
C GLY A 222 -0.88 40.18 33.48
N TYR A 223 -0.94 38.88 33.77
CA TYR A 223 -1.97 38.24 34.59
C TYR A 223 -1.34 37.60 35.84
N VAL A 224 -2.10 37.56 36.94
CA VAL A 224 -1.77 36.76 38.11
C VAL A 224 -2.55 35.45 38.02
N CYS A 225 -1.86 34.34 37.76
CA CYS A 225 -2.47 33.01 37.63
C CYS A 225 -2.33 32.21 38.93
N SER A 226 -3.41 31.60 39.40
CA SER A 226 -3.41 30.61 40.48
C SER A 226 -4.56 29.62 40.29
N ASN A 227 -4.33 28.33 40.48
CA ASN A 227 -5.37 27.27 40.42
C ASN A 227 -6.23 27.30 39.14
N GLY A 228 -5.62 27.42 37.96
CA GLY A 228 -6.34 27.42 36.68
C GLY A 228 -7.14 28.71 36.35
N LEU A 229 -7.09 29.73 37.22
CA LEU A 229 -7.73 31.03 37.01
C LEU A 229 -6.66 32.11 36.78
N ALA A 230 -6.78 32.84 35.67
CA ALA A 230 -5.93 33.97 35.34
C ALA A 230 -6.68 35.28 35.58
N THR A 231 -6.20 36.11 36.51
CA THR A 231 -6.80 37.42 36.83
C THR A 231 -5.91 38.53 36.28
N SER A 232 -6.46 39.44 35.48
CA SER A 232 -5.68 40.55 34.90
C SER A 232 -5.19 41.51 35.98
N CYS A 233 -3.96 42.01 35.86
CA CYS A 233 -3.48 43.06 36.75
C CYS A 233 -4.35 44.33 36.68
N PRO A 234 -4.54 45.06 37.81
CA PRO A 234 -5.22 46.35 37.82
C PRO A 234 -4.56 47.38 36.89
N THR A 235 -5.32 48.36 36.42
CA THR A 235 -4.84 49.42 35.52
C THR A 235 -3.60 50.14 36.09
N LEU A 236 -2.61 50.42 35.23
CA LEU A 236 -1.34 51.10 35.54
C LEU A 236 -0.35 50.31 36.42
N THR A 237 -0.55 49.00 36.54
CA THR A 237 0.38 48.09 37.23
C THR A 237 0.94 47.03 36.29
N TYR A 238 2.06 46.40 36.65
CA TYR A 238 2.70 45.33 35.89
C TYR A 238 3.21 44.20 36.79
N THR A 239 3.39 43.00 36.24
CA THR A 239 4.04 41.88 36.94
C THR A 239 5.54 41.91 36.70
N ALA A 240 6.36 41.95 37.75
CA ALA A 240 7.82 42.08 37.64
C ALA A 240 8.54 40.80 37.15
N GLY A 241 7.86 39.65 37.16
CA GLY A 241 8.39 38.38 36.64
C GLY A 241 7.35 37.25 36.72
N CYS A 242 7.34 36.40 35.69
CA CYS A 242 6.48 35.22 35.57
C CYS A 242 7.34 33.98 35.25
N ASN A 243 6.97 32.83 35.79
CA ASN A 243 7.44 31.52 35.33
C ASN A 243 6.28 30.73 34.71
N ASP A 244 6.53 29.49 34.28
CA ASP A 244 5.54 28.66 33.56
C ASP A 244 4.25 28.38 34.35
N THR A 245 4.23 28.70 35.64
CA THR A 245 3.23 28.22 36.62
C THR A 245 2.60 29.33 37.46
N MET A 246 3.30 30.46 37.64
CA MET A 246 2.91 31.57 38.52
C MET A 246 3.57 32.90 38.09
N CYS A 247 2.86 34.00 38.32
CA CYS A 247 3.36 35.36 38.14
C CYS A 247 3.42 36.10 39.48
N SER A 248 4.40 36.99 39.63
CA SER A 248 4.56 37.85 40.82
C SER A 248 3.38 38.83 40.98
N PRO A 249 3.07 39.30 42.21
CA PRO A 249 2.01 40.30 42.43
C PRO A 249 2.22 41.59 41.63
N CYS A 250 1.12 42.23 41.20
CA CYS A 250 1.17 43.43 40.39
C CYS A 250 1.81 44.62 41.14
N THR A 251 2.75 45.30 40.49
CA THR A 251 3.54 46.44 41.01
C THR A 251 3.22 47.72 40.22
N VAL A 252 3.27 48.90 40.86
CA VAL A 252 2.98 50.20 40.22
C VAL A 252 4.12 50.64 39.30
N CYS A 253 3.80 51.23 38.15
CA CYS A 253 4.78 51.74 37.20
C CYS A 253 5.59 52.93 37.72
N GLU A 254 6.86 53.04 37.31
CA GLU A 254 7.73 54.18 37.60
C GLU A 254 7.67 55.27 36.50
N PRO A 255 8.07 56.53 36.78
CA PRO A 255 8.15 57.59 35.78
C PRO A 255 9.00 57.18 34.56
N GLY A 256 8.64 57.73 33.41
CA GLY A 256 9.22 57.36 32.12
C GLY A 256 8.65 56.07 31.52
N HIS A 257 7.72 55.37 32.18
CA HIS A 257 7.16 54.11 31.68
C HIS A 257 5.63 54.11 31.66
N SER A 258 5.06 53.40 30.68
CA SER A 258 3.64 53.04 30.67
C SER A 258 3.42 51.62 31.18
N CYS A 259 2.30 51.44 31.87
CA CYS A 259 1.82 50.13 32.29
C CYS A 259 0.42 49.90 31.72
N THR A 260 0.33 49.11 30.65
CA THR A 260 -0.93 48.71 30.03
C THR A 260 -1.07 47.20 30.06
N SER A 261 -2.25 46.74 30.49
CA SER A 261 -2.61 45.32 30.58
C SER A 261 -1.58 44.45 31.33
N GLY A 262 -1.01 44.97 32.42
CA GLY A 262 -0.08 44.21 33.25
C GLY A 262 1.37 44.14 32.73
N THR A 263 1.71 44.88 31.66
CA THR A 263 3.06 44.91 31.08
C THR A 263 3.67 46.31 31.16
N LYS A 264 4.96 46.38 31.53
CA LYS A 264 5.73 47.64 31.61
C LYS A 264 6.47 47.88 30.30
N LYS A 265 6.35 49.08 29.75
CA LYS A 265 7.13 49.55 28.60
C LYS A 265 7.66 50.96 28.83
N PRO A 266 8.87 51.30 28.38
CA PRO A 266 9.34 52.68 28.41
C PRO A 266 8.46 53.57 27.52
N CYS A 267 8.27 54.83 27.89
CA CYS A 267 7.59 55.80 27.03
C CYS A 267 8.40 56.00 25.76
N GLU A 268 7.74 55.83 24.62
CA GLU A 268 8.35 55.98 23.32
C GLU A 268 8.78 57.45 23.09
N PRO A 269 9.85 57.69 22.30
CA PRO A 269 10.25 59.03 21.89
C PRO A 269 9.04 59.83 21.39
N GLY A 270 8.93 61.08 21.86
CA GLY A 270 7.79 61.96 21.62
C GLY A 270 6.72 61.96 22.71
N SER A 271 6.84 61.06 23.69
CA SER A 271 6.01 61.05 24.89
C SER A 271 6.87 60.98 26.15
N TYR A 272 6.29 61.34 27.29
CA TYR A 272 6.95 61.28 28.59
C TYR A 272 5.98 60.86 29.69
N SER A 273 6.50 60.33 30.79
CA SER A 273 5.72 60.08 32.01
C SER A 273 6.50 60.63 33.21
N ASP A 274 5.86 61.46 34.02
CA ASP A 274 6.49 62.06 35.19
C ASP A 274 5.99 61.45 36.51
N ALA A 275 6.45 61.99 37.64
CA ALA A 275 6.07 61.51 38.97
C ALA A 275 4.59 61.76 39.33
N ASN A 276 3.88 62.63 38.60
CA ASN A 276 2.47 62.95 38.83
C ASN A 276 1.52 62.10 37.98
N THR A 277 2.00 61.57 36.84
CA THR A 277 1.24 60.61 36.00
C THR A 277 2.00 59.31 35.74
N PRO A 278 2.40 58.57 36.80
CA PRO A 278 3.14 57.32 36.66
C PRO A 278 2.29 56.24 35.98
N GLY A 279 2.87 55.54 34.99
CA GLY A 279 2.21 54.46 34.26
C GLY A 279 1.42 54.88 33.02
N VAL A 280 1.33 56.18 32.72
CA VAL A 280 0.72 56.72 31.49
C VAL A 280 1.71 57.62 30.79
N CYS A 281 2.00 57.34 29.51
CA CYS A 281 2.81 58.23 28.68
C CYS A 281 1.93 59.33 28.09
N ILE A 282 2.39 60.57 28.23
CA ILE A 282 1.73 61.79 27.75
C ILE A 282 2.57 62.35 26.61
N ASP A 283 1.91 62.66 25.50
CA ASP A 283 2.57 63.24 24.34
C ASP A 283 3.19 64.60 24.66
N CYS A 284 4.39 64.84 24.14
CA CYS A 284 5.04 66.14 24.19
C CYS A 284 4.15 67.20 23.53
N LYS A 285 3.99 68.37 24.14
CA LYS A 285 3.20 69.45 23.53
C LYS A 285 3.88 69.96 22.25
N ALA A 286 3.10 70.55 21.35
CA ALA A 286 3.64 71.15 20.12
C ALA A 286 4.71 72.23 20.43
N GLY A 287 5.74 72.29 19.59
CA GLY A 287 6.96 73.10 19.79
C GLY A 287 7.99 72.46 20.73
N THR A 288 7.70 71.26 21.27
CA THR A 288 8.62 70.45 22.07
C THR A 288 8.72 69.02 21.52
N TYR A 289 9.76 68.28 21.92
CA TYR A 289 10.01 66.91 21.50
C TYR A 289 10.71 66.09 22.59
N SER A 290 10.71 64.77 22.46
CA SER A 290 11.66 63.93 23.21
C SER A 290 12.25 62.82 22.33
N ASP A 291 13.57 62.71 22.32
CA ASP A 291 14.36 61.85 21.44
C ASP A 291 14.77 60.51 22.08
N THR A 292 14.40 60.28 23.33
CA THR A 292 14.86 59.11 24.11
C THR A 292 13.69 58.31 24.69
N HIS A 293 13.81 56.99 24.66
CA HIS A 293 12.86 56.09 25.32
C HIS A 293 12.97 56.24 26.83
N GLY A 294 11.86 56.21 27.55
CA GLY A 294 11.86 56.33 29.01
C GLY A 294 11.83 57.77 29.52
N SER A 295 11.52 58.73 28.65
CA SER A 295 11.63 60.15 28.97
C SER A 295 10.69 60.60 30.10
N THR A 296 11.19 61.45 30.99
CA THR A 296 10.39 62.05 32.07
C THR A 296 10.02 63.51 31.81
N SER A 297 10.44 64.11 30.67
CA SER A 297 10.05 65.46 30.22
C SER A 297 10.39 65.69 28.73
N CYS A 298 9.90 66.79 28.12
CA CYS A 298 10.14 67.16 26.72
C CYS A 298 11.06 68.40 26.56
N LYS A 299 11.90 68.40 25.53
CA LYS A 299 12.86 69.45 25.11
C LYS A 299 12.23 70.42 24.09
N THR A 300 12.71 71.66 23.96
CA THR A 300 12.15 72.70 23.05
C THR A 300 12.85 72.75 21.69
N CYS A 301 12.09 72.97 20.61
CA CYS A 301 12.63 73.12 19.24
C CYS A 301 13.37 74.43 19.00
N THR A 302 14.42 74.41 18.17
CA THR A 302 15.22 75.59 17.80
C THR A 302 14.70 76.28 16.54
N SER A 303 15.08 77.53 16.32
CA SER A 303 14.62 78.40 15.22
C SER A 303 14.87 77.75 13.85
N GLY A 304 13.86 77.83 12.97
CA GLY A 304 13.86 77.16 11.68
C GLY A 304 13.35 75.71 11.73
N SER A 305 12.85 75.25 12.88
CA SER A 305 12.18 73.96 13.04
C SER A 305 10.85 74.09 13.80
N GLN A 306 9.93 73.16 13.53
CA GLN A 306 8.62 73.04 14.18
C GLN A 306 8.45 71.63 14.72
N SER A 307 7.54 71.46 15.67
CA SER A 307 7.08 70.13 16.06
C SER A 307 5.61 70.13 16.45
N CYS A 308 4.89 69.07 16.10
CA CYS A 308 3.52 68.85 16.53
C CYS A 308 3.48 68.14 17.91
N ILE A 309 2.26 67.96 18.45
CA ILE A 309 2.06 67.20 19.68
C ILE A 309 2.55 65.76 19.44
N GLY A 310 3.34 65.22 20.38
CA GLY A 310 3.86 63.85 20.34
C GLY A 310 5.16 63.66 19.54
N ALA A 311 5.84 64.76 19.15
CA ALA A 311 6.99 64.65 18.26
C ALA A 311 8.26 64.12 18.94
N SER A 312 8.94 63.17 18.30
CA SER A 312 10.21 62.61 18.79
C SER A 312 11.46 63.40 18.38
N PHE A 313 11.32 64.33 17.43
CA PHE A 313 12.35 65.28 17.01
C PHE A 313 11.69 66.52 16.38
N CYS A 314 12.43 67.60 16.24
CA CYS A 314 11.96 68.81 15.56
C CYS A 314 12.15 68.71 14.05
N GLN A 315 11.10 68.96 13.28
CA GLN A 315 11.18 68.97 11.83
C GLN A 315 11.60 70.36 11.33
N PRO A 316 12.60 70.45 10.44
CA PRO A 316 12.95 71.72 9.83
C PRO A 316 11.80 72.25 8.96
N CYS A 317 11.65 73.57 8.90
CA CYS A 317 10.69 74.20 8.00
C CYS A 317 11.04 73.92 6.53
N ILE A 318 10.03 73.65 5.71
CA ILE A 318 10.21 73.42 4.27
C ILE A 318 10.54 74.73 3.55
N ALA A 319 11.05 74.62 2.32
CA ALA A 319 11.40 75.78 1.52
C ALA A 319 10.22 76.76 1.37
N GLN A 320 10.42 78.01 1.80
CA GLN A 320 9.47 79.14 1.90
C GLN A 320 8.73 79.33 3.23
N GLU A 321 9.14 78.63 4.28
CA GLU A 321 8.61 78.84 5.64
C GLU A 321 9.72 79.16 6.64
N TRP A 322 9.37 79.81 7.76
CA TRP A 322 10.30 80.11 8.86
C TRP A 322 9.61 79.92 10.22
N SER A 323 10.37 79.64 11.27
CA SER A 323 9.84 79.55 12.64
C SER A 323 10.83 80.09 13.69
N PRO A 324 10.35 80.71 14.79
CA PRO A 324 11.17 81.02 15.96
C PRO A 324 11.36 79.80 16.90
N ASP A 325 12.25 79.91 17.89
CA ASP A 325 12.44 78.87 18.93
C ASP A 325 11.11 78.52 19.63
N GLY A 326 10.85 77.22 19.81
CA GLY A 326 9.66 76.67 20.46
C GLY A 326 8.37 76.78 19.66
N ALA A 327 8.45 77.08 18.36
CA ALA A 327 7.28 77.18 17.51
C ALA A 327 6.62 75.81 17.25
N ASP A 328 5.29 75.79 17.37
CA ASP A 328 4.46 74.65 17.04
C ASP A 328 4.28 74.47 15.52
N ARG A 329 4.29 75.57 14.76
CA ARG A 329 4.19 75.57 13.30
C ARG A 329 5.13 76.56 12.61
N CYS A 330 5.65 76.16 11.47
CA CYS A 330 6.36 77.00 10.53
C CYS A 330 5.38 77.99 9.87
N GLN A 331 5.82 79.24 9.73
CA GLN A 331 5.04 80.34 9.19
C GLN A 331 5.45 80.59 7.74
N GLY A 332 4.45 80.66 6.85
CA GLY A 332 4.67 80.98 5.44
C GLY A 332 5.24 82.37 5.23
N CYS A 333 6.20 82.51 4.31
CA CYS A 333 6.82 83.78 3.96
C CYS A 333 5.87 84.68 3.13
N HIS A 334 5.10 85.55 3.79
CA HIS A 334 4.18 86.45 3.08
C HIS A 334 4.89 87.73 2.58
N LYS A 335 5.05 87.81 1.24
CA LYS A 335 5.42 88.95 0.37
C LYS A 335 6.88 89.45 0.26
N ASP A 336 7.82 89.03 1.11
CA ASP A 336 9.23 89.45 0.98
C ASP A 336 10.25 88.33 0.72
N CYS A 337 9.82 87.07 0.56
CA CYS A 337 10.72 85.96 0.24
C CYS A 337 10.56 85.60 -1.24
N LYS A 338 11.62 85.75 -2.05
CA LYS A 338 11.63 85.22 -3.43
C LYS A 338 11.88 83.70 -3.38
N PRO A 339 10.95 82.84 -3.81
CA PRO A 339 11.20 81.40 -3.88
C PRO A 339 12.23 81.04 -4.94
N MET A 340 13.19 80.15 -4.63
CA MET A 340 14.03 79.52 -5.66
C MET A 340 13.23 78.40 -6.36
N PRO A 341 13.13 78.39 -7.70
CA PRO A 341 12.24 77.47 -8.43
C PRO A 341 12.75 76.02 -8.53
N HIS A 342 14.01 75.73 -8.21
CA HIS A 342 14.56 74.36 -8.12
C HIS A 342 15.41 74.25 -6.85
N SER A 343 15.22 73.19 -6.05
CA SER A 343 16.08 72.90 -4.89
C SER A 343 17.50 72.62 -5.38
N PRO A 344 18.53 73.32 -4.88
CA PRO A 344 19.91 73.04 -5.25
C PRO A 344 20.45 71.74 -4.64
N CYS A 345 19.82 71.18 -3.60
CA CYS A 345 20.28 69.96 -2.96
C CYS A 345 19.94 68.68 -3.75
N PHE A 346 20.76 67.63 -3.61
CA PHE A 346 20.58 66.32 -4.24
C PHE A 346 19.19 65.71 -3.93
N ARG A 347 18.67 64.85 -4.81
CA ARG A 347 17.34 64.25 -4.64
C ARG A 347 17.25 63.54 -3.29
N SER A 348 16.22 63.87 -2.50
CA SER A 348 16.00 63.37 -1.13
C SER A 348 16.94 63.94 -0.05
N VAL A 349 17.78 64.93 -0.36
CA VAL A 349 18.50 65.75 0.64
C VAL A 349 17.64 66.95 1.06
N GLN A 350 17.53 67.19 2.37
CA GLN A 350 16.76 68.31 2.90
C GLN A 350 17.45 69.66 2.63
N CYS A 351 16.67 70.63 2.11
CA CYS A 351 17.07 72.00 1.84
C CYS A 351 16.26 72.96 2.72
N VAL A 352 16.91 73.75 3.56
CA VAL A 352 16.24 74.67 4.50
C VAL A 352 16.63 76.12 4.25
N ASN A 353 15.65 77.03 4.35
CA ASN A 353 15.87 78.47 4.26
C ASN A 353 16.10 79.06 5.65
N ILE A 354 17.17 79.85 5.81
CA ILE A 354 17.56 80.48 7.08
C ILE A 354 17.36 81.99 6.97
N ARG A 355 16.62 82.58 7.92
CA ARG A 355 16.42 84.04 8.02
C ARG A 355 17.31 84.62 9.12
N HIS A 356 18.23 85.50 8.76
CA HIS A 356 19.10 86.16 9.73
C HIS A 356 18.45 87.44 10.27
N ALA A 357 18.01 87.41 11.53
CA ALA A 357 17.24 88.48 12.16
C ALA A 357 17.99 89.83 12.28
N SER A 358 19.32 89.83 12.29
CA SER A 358 20.14 91.03 12.46
C SER A 358 20.22 91.91 11.20
N ASN A 359 20.14 91.31 10.00
CA ASN A 359 20.43 91.99 8.73
C ASN A 359 19.32 91.83 7.67
N GLN A 360 18.23 91.14 7.99
CA GLN A 360 17.11 90.87 7.09
C GLN A 360 17.51 90.17 5.77
N THR A 361 18.55 89.32 5.79
CA THR A 361 19.01 88.52 4.64
C THR A 361 18.59 87.04 4.75
N TRP A 362 18.56 86.33 3.61
CA TRP A 362 18.14 84.93 3.47
C TRP A 362 19.27 84.07 2.89
N SER A 363 19.47 82.86 3.43
CA SER A 363 20.41 81.84 2.92
C SER A 363 19.74 80.47 2.87
N PHE A 364 20.36 79.49 2.19
CA PHE A 364 19.92 78.09 2.17
C PHE A 364 21.04 77.17 2.67
N LYS A 365 20.67 76.02 3.23
CA LYS A 365 21.62 74.96 3.64
C LYS A 365 21.11 73.59 3.18
N CYS A 366 21.95 72.84 2.48
CA CYS A 366 21.78 71.40 2.24
C CYS A 366 22.30 70.62 3.44
N TYR A 367 21.61 69.55 3.79
CA TYR A 367 22.06 68.59 4.80
C TYR A 367 22.91 67.48 4.17
N ASP A 368 23.46 66.58 4.99
CA ASP A 368 24.35 65.51 4.53
C ASP A 368 23.66 64.55 3.55
N CYS A 369 24.45 63.89 2.71
CA CYS A 369 23.96 62.87 1.77
C CYS A 369 23.27 61.71 2.52
N PRO A 370 22.27 61.05 1.90
CA PRO A 370 21.63 59.88 2.49
C PRO A 370 22.63 58.75 2.77
N LYS A 371 22.34 57.89 3.75
CA LYS A 371 23.14 56.69 4.04
C LYS A 371 23.30 55.85 2.77
N GLY A 372 24.52 55.35 2.51
CA GLY A 372 24.87 54.68 1.23
C GLY A 372 25.35 55.63 0.14
N PHE A 373 25.38 56.94 0.39
CA PHE A 373 25.88 57.94 -0.55
C PHE A 373 26.93 58.84 0.10
N THR A 374 27.88 59.30 -0.70
CA THR A 374 28.92 60.25 -0.28
C THR A 374 28.85 61.52 -1.10
N GLY A 375 29.16 62.67 -0.49
CA GLY A 375 29.11 63.97 -1.15
C GLY A 375 28.79 65.12 -0.21
N ASP A 376 28.53 66.30 -0.77
CA ASP A 376 28.34 67.56 -0.05
C ASP A 376 26.86 67.95 0.18
N GLY A 377 25.94 67.02 -0.08
CA GLY A 377 24.49 67.23 0.03
C GLY A 377 23.87 67.95 -1.16
N GLU A 378 24.68 68.65 -1.96
CA GLU A 378 24.29 69.21 -3.26
C GLU A 378 24.52 68.18 -4.38
N THR A 379 25.63 67.45 -4.30
CA THR A 379 25.95 66.30 -5.12
C THR A 379 26.21 65.09 -4.23
N CYS A 380 25.48 63.98 -4.49
CA CYS A 380 25.68 62.72 -3.78
C CYS A 380 25.90 61.60 -4.80
N SER A 381 26.93 60.77 -4.58
CA SER A 381 27.25 59.58 -5.37
C SER A 381 27.09 58.34 -4.52
N ASP A 382 26.60 57.26 -5.13
CA ASP A 382 26.50 55.94 -4.52
C ASP A 382 27.86 55.48 -3.99
N ILE A 383 27.88 54.86 -2.81
CA ILE A 383 29.07 54.23 -2.24
C ILE A 383 29.04 52.77 -2.65
N ASP A 384 30.09 52.31 -3.33
CA ASP A 384 30.23 50.88 -3.63
C ASP A 384 30.85 50.17 -2.42
N GLU A 385 30.01 49.63 -1.53
CA GLU A 385 30.48 48.96 -0.31
C GLU A 385 31.24 47.66 -0.61
N CYS A 386 30.89 46.98 -1.70
CA CYS A 386 31.52 45.74 -2.14
C CYS A 386 32.98 45.96 -2.53
N MET A 387 33.25 47.02 -3.30
CA MET A 387 34.61 47.38 -3.71
C MET A 387 35.48 47.89 -2.56
N LEU A 388 34.86 48.50 -1.54
CA LEU A 388 35.57 49.20 -0.48
C LEU A 388 35.84 48.36 0.78
N SER A 389 35.01 47.35 1.06
CA SER A 389 35.12 46.60 2.34
C SER A 389 34.94 45.08 2.24
N ASN A 390 34.50 44.56 1.09
CA ASN A 390 34.20 43.13 0.86
C ASN A 390 33.45 42.45 2.04
N PRO A 391 32.19 42.85 2.30
CA PRO A 391 31.44 42.42 3.48
C PRO A 391 30.90 40.97 3.43
N CYS A 392 31.16 40.23 2.34
CA CYS A 392 30.69 38.86 2.14
C CYS A 392 31.84 37.85 2.35
N VAL A 393 31.51 36.60 2.66
CA VAL A 393 32.51 35.52 2.79
C VAL A 393 33.22 35.28 1.45
N ASP A 394 34.51 34.94 1.47
CA ASP A 394 35.41 34.82 0.30
C ASP A 394 34.91 33.92 -0.85
N GLN A 395 33.86 33.11 -0.62
CA GLN A 395 33.24 32.21 -1.59
C GLN A 395 31.85 32.69 -2.07
N THR A 396 31.39 33.85 -1.62
CA THR A 396 30.09 34.44 -1.94
C THR A 396 30.28 35.78 -2.62
N GLN A 397 29.47 36.05 -3.65
CA GLN A 397 29.58 37.31 -4.39
C GLN A 397 28.85 38.44 -3.65
N CYS A 398 29.57 39.54 -3.41
CA CYS A 398 28.97 40.80 -2.98
C CYS A 398 28.38 41.53 -4.19
N VAL A 399 27.13 41.98 -4.05
CA VAL A 399 26.44 42.77 -5.07
C VAL A 399 26.15 44.16 -4.55
N ASN A 400 26.78 45.16 -5.17
CA ASN A 400 26.51 46.57 -4.87
C ASN A 400 25.13 46.96 -5.42
N THR A 401 24.37 47.70 -4.63
CA THR A 401 23.04 48.21 -4.96
C THR A 401 23.01 49.72 -4.75
N TYR A 402 22.04 50.40 -5.35
CA TYR A 402 21.94 51.85 -5.21
C TYR A 402 21.57 52.24 -3.77
N GLY A 403 22.55 52.71 -3.00
CA GLY A 403 22.47 53.07 -1.58
C GLY A 403 22.84 51.97 -0.59
N GLY A 404 23.43 50.85 -1.02
CA GLY A 404 23.80 49.75 -0.12
C GLY A 404 24.30 48.48 -0.83
N PHE A 405 24.36 47.35 -0.14
CA PHE A 405 24.82 46.07 -0.71
C PHE A 405 24.03 44.87 -0.19
N TYR A 406 24.14 43.73 -0.89
CA TYR A 406 23.76 42.43 -0.35
C TYR A 406 24.77 41.34 -0.72
N CYS A 407 24.83 40.31 0.12
CA CYS A 407 25.62 39.11 -0.13
C CYS A 407 24.75 37.97 -0.66
N ASN A 408 25.29 37.20 -1.61
CA ASN A 408 24.65 35.97 -2.05
C ASN A 408 24.63 34.90 -0.94
N GLY A 409 23.80 33.88 -1.09
CA GLY A 409 23.71 32.76 -0.15
C GLY A 409 25.03 32.01 0.02
N CYS A 410 25.18 31.31 1.15
CA CYS A 410 26.35 30.50 1.44
C CYS A 410 26.55 29.36 0.42
N PRO A 411 27.79 28.82 0.32
CA PRO A 411 28.07 27.62 -0.47
C PRO A 411 27.19 26.44 -0.05
N SER A 412 26.96 25.49 -0.96
CA SER A 412 26.25 24.23 -0.65
C SER A 412 26.85 23.53 0.56
N GLY A 413 26.00 22.98 1.43
CA GLY A 413 26.40 22.40 2.73
C GLY A 413 26.48 23.43 3.88
N TYR A 414 26.19 24.71 3.62
CA TYR A 414 26.16 25.75 4.63
C TYR A 414 24.91 26.62 4.52
N HIS A 415 24.46 27.16 5.65
CA HIS A 415 23.34 28.10 5.72
C HIS A 415 23.76 29.42 6.40
N SER A 416 23.09 30.51 6.04
CA SER A 416 23.17 31.80 6.75
C SER A 416 21.85 32.56 6.69
N ASP A 417 21.66 33.46 7.64
CA ASP A 417 20.61 34.48 7.54
C ASP A 417 20.88 35.45 6.35
N PRO A 418 19.84 36.07 5.76
CA PRO A 418 20.02 37.05 4.69
C PRO A 418 20.85 38.25 5.15
N TYR A 419 21.99 38.51 4.49
CA TYR A 419 22.92 39.58 4.88
C TYR A 419 22.94 40.73 3.86
N PHE A 420 22.44 41.89 4.27
CA PHE A 420 22.37 43.12 3.49
C PHE A 420 22.58 44.37 4.38
N GLY A 421 23.03 45.46 3.79
CA GLY A 421 23.31 46.70 4.52
C GLY A 421 23.22 47.95 3.65
N PHE A 422 23.19 49.12 4.28
CA PHE A 422 23.12 50.42 3.61
C PHE A 422 24.30 51.29 4.08
N GLY A 423 25.30 51.52 3.22
CA GLY A 423 26.50 52.27 3.60
C GLY A 423 27.61 51.46 4.28
N LEU A 424 28.82 52.03 4.30
CA LEU A 424 30.04 51.44 4.88
C LEU A 424 30.00 51.15 6.39
N GLU A 425 29.02 51.64 7.14
CA GLU A 425 28.93 51.32 8.56
C GLU A 425 28.39 49.92 8.80
N ASP A 426 27.52 49.44 7.89
CA ASP A 426 26.90 48.11 7.97
C ASP A 426 27.87 47.02 7.45
N THR A 427 29.04 47.40 6.94
CA THR A 427 30.08 46.46 6.47
C THR A 427 31.11 46.08 7.54
N LYS A 428 30.94 46.58 8.78
CA LYS A 428 31.81 46.24 9.93
C LYS A 428 31.63 44.79 10.39
N THR A 429 30.49 44.19 10.05
CA THR A 429 30.22 42.77 10.21
C THR A 429 30.37 42.07 8.86
N ILE A 430 30.74 40.80 8.87
CA ILE A 430 30.90 39.97 7.67
C ILE A 430 29.85 38.86 7.73
N GLN A 431 29.35 38.40 6.58
CA GLN A 431 28.46 37.24 6.49
C GLN A 431 29.07 36.00 7.20
N ILE A 432 28.25 35.25 7.93
CA ILE A 432 28.66 34.02 8.63
C ILE A 432 27.90 32.84 8.02
N CYS A 433 28.62 31.82 7.55
CA CYS A 433 28.07 30.58 7.02
C CYS A 433 28.27 29.44 8.03
N ASN A 434 27.17 28.85 8.50
CA ASN A 434 27.20 27.71 9.43
C ASN A 434 26.98 26.40 8.66
N ASP A 435 27.68 25.36 9.07
CA ASP A 435 27.53 24.00 8.54
C ASP A 435 26.08 23.52 8.66
N ILE A 436 25.57 22.87 7.61
CA ILE A 436 24.29 22.14 7.66
C ILE A 436 24.63 20.72 8.10
N ASN A 437 24.01 20.23 9.16
CA ASN A 437 24.12 18.82 9.53
C ASN A 437 23.11 18.00 8.71
N GLU A 438 23.54 17.46 7.57
CA GLU A 438 22.61 16.72 6.69
C GLU A 438 22.10 15.42 7.35
N CYS A 439 22.81 14.88 8.35
CA CYS A 439 22.38 13.68 9.07
C CYS A 439 21.18 13.91 10.01
N ASP A 440 20.81 15.16 10.31
CA ASP A 440 19.62 15.47 11.11
C ASP A 440 18.33 15.50 10.26
N GLU A 441 18.45 15.45 8.93
CA GLU A 441 17.32 15.36 8.00
C GLU A 441 16.94 13.89 7.71
N SER A 442 15.64 13.59 7.74
CA SER A 442 15.14 12.23 7.45
C SER A 442 15.30 11.89 5.97
N GLY A 443 16.03 10.81 5.66
CA GLY A 443 16.22 10.31 4.29
C GLY A 443 17.54 10.68 3.61
N THR A 444 18.51 11.24 4.35
CA THR A 444 19.85 11.60 3.85
C THR A 444 20.74 10.39 3.55
N CYS A 445 20.71 9.37 4.42
CA CYS A 445 21.32 8.06 4.19
C CYS A 445 20.26 6.98 4.36
N ASP A 446 20.53 5.78 3.85
CA ASP A 446 19.71 4.61 4.16
C ASP A 446 19.69 4.31 5.68
N PRO A 447 18.55 3.94 6.29
CA PRO A 447 18.48 3.64 7.73
C PRO A 447 19.43 2.52 8.19
N LEU A 448 19.81 1.61 7.29
CA LEU A 448 20.72 0.49 7.57
C LEU A 448 22.19 0.91 7.60
N VAL A 449 22.51 2.16 7.23
CA VAL A 449 23.90 2.65 7.21
C VAL A 449 24.10 3.85 8.12
N GLN A 450 25.31 3.94 8.69
CA GLN A 450 25.66 5.06 9.56
C GLN A 450 25.90 6.34 8.73
N CYS A 451 25.18 7.42 9.04
CA CYS A 451 25.45 8.76 8.51
C CYS A 451 26.53 9.47 9.34
N ASN A 452 27.49 10.09 8.67
CA ASN A 452 28.53 10.89 9.32
C ASN A 452 28.59 12.29 8.70
N ASN A 453 28.28 13.31 9.50
CA ASN A 453 28.31 14.71 9.08
C ASN A 453 29.75 15.23 9.01
N THR A 454 30.07 15.96 7.94
CA THR A 454 31.37 16.59 7.73
C THR A 454 31.20 18.07 7.40
N MET A 455 32.27 18.85 7.52
CA MET A 455 32.15 20.30 7.31
C MET A 455 31.84 20.61 5.83
N GLY A 456 30.60 21.03 5.55
CA GLY A 456 30.06 21.37 4.24
C GLY A 456 29.55 20.19 3.41
N ASN A 457 29.42 18.99 3.99
CA ASN A 457 28.95 17.77 3.30
C ASN A 457 28.70 16.61 4.28
N TYR A 458 28.20 15.47 3.82
CA TYR A 458 28.05 14.26 4.61
C TYR A 458 28.58 13.00 3.89
N THR A 459 28.83 11.95 4.68
CA THR A 459 29.16 10.62 4.15
C THR A 459 28.25 9.55 4.74
N CYS A 460 27.70 8.69 3.88
CA CYS A 460 26.97 7.49 4.29
C CYS A 460 27.93 6.28 4.33
N GLY A 461 27.73 5.39 5.30
CA GLY A 461 28.39 4.09 5.34
C GLY A 461 28.05 3.21 4.11
N GLN A 462 28.80 2.12 3.94
CA GLN A 462 28.45 1.10 2.94
C GLN A 462 27.25 0.28 3.44
N CYS A 463 26.45 -0.25 2.50
CA CYS A 463 25.40 -1.19 2.86
C CYS A 463 25.98 -2.40 3.61
N PRO A 464 25.28 -2.95 4.61
CA PRO A 464 25.66 -4.18 5.29
C PRO A 464 25.87 -5.34 4.31
N LEU A 465 26.59 -6.38 4.75
CA LEU A 465 26.71 -7.64 4.00
C LEU A 465 25.31 -8.19 3.72
N GLY A 466 25.10 -8.71 2.51
CA GLY A 466 23.77 -9.15 2.05
C GLY A 466 22.87 -8.05 1.48
N PHE A 467 23.32 -6.78 1.43
CA PHE A 467 22.58 -5.70 0.78
C PHE A 467 23.41 -5.05 -0.33
N THR A 468 22.75 -4.71 -1.44
CA THR A 468 23.34 -3.93 -2.53
C THR A 468 22.86 -2.49 -2.50
N GLY A 469 23.75 -1.58 -2.91
CA GLY A 469 23.49 -0.15 -2.87
C GLY A 469 24.75 0.62 -2.52
N THR A 470 24.58 1.92 -2.35
CA THR A 470 25.69 2.84 -2.06
C THR A 470 25.62 3.44 -0.66
N GLY A 471 24.59 3.11 0.13
CA GLY A 471 24.27 3.77 1.41
C GLY A 471 23.67 5.17 1.27
N TYR A 472 23.98 5.88 0.18
CA TYR A 472 23.30 7.11 -0.26
C TYR A 472 21.98 6.81 -0.97
N THR A 473 21.97 5.73 -1.75
CA THR A 473 20.75 5.12 -2.28
C THR A 473 20.26 4.07 -1.29
N LYS A 474 18.95 3.79 -1.29
CA LYS A 474 18.40 2.74 -0.46
C LYS A 474 19.20 1.44 -0.60
N CYS A 475 19.62 0.88 0.52
CA CYS A 475 20.16 -0.46 0.59
C CYS A 475 18.99 -1.41 0.37
N HIS A 476 19.12 -2.28 -0.61
CA HIS A 476 18.13 -3.29 -0.93
C HIS A 476 18.83 -4.63 -1.03
N GLU A 477 18.15 -5.68 -0.63
CA GLU A 477 18.65 -7.03 -0.80
C GLU A 477 18.96 -7.27 -2.30
N PRO A 478 20.08 -7.94 -2.64
CA PRO A 478 20.32 -8.39 -4.00
C PRO A 478 19.18 -9.31 -4.41
N ASP A 479 18.35 -8.84 -5.33
CA ASP A 479 17.36 -9.69 -5.98
C ASP A 479 18.10 -10.84 -6.67
N ALA A 480 17.84 -12.09 -6.27
CA ALA A 480 18.44 -13.28 -6.85
C ALA A 480 18.23 -13.37 -8.38
N CYS A 481 17.23 -12.66 -8.92
CA CYS A 481 16.95 -12.56 -10.35
C CYS A 481 17.65 -11.38 -11.06
N ILE A 482 18.43 -10.54 -10.37
CA ILE A 482 19.12 -9.35 -10.91
C ILE A 482 20.61 -9.31 -10.50
N PRO A 483 21.58 -9.04 -11.40
CA PRO A 483 21.42 -8.50 -12.75
C PRO A 483 21.08 -9.55 -13.81
N ILE A 484 20.53 -9.12 -14.94
CA ILE A 484 20.18 -9.95 -16.14
C ILE A 484 21.33 -10.89 -16.60
N SER A 485 22.58 -10.56 -16.26
CA SER A 485 23.77 -11.41 -16.45
C SER A 485 23.85 -12.64 -15.52
N VAL A 486 22.92 -12.75 -14.56
CA VAL A 486 22.68 -13.83 -13.57
C VAL A 486 21.39 -14.58 -13.90
N ARG A 487 20.96 -14.59 -15.17
CA ARG A 487 20.21 -15.73 -15.73
C ARG A 487 21.08 -17.01 -15.78
N ARG A 488 21.84 -17.28 -14.71
CA ARG A 488 22.71 -18.45 -14.55
C ARG A 488 21.89 -19.55 -13.89
N GLY A 489 20.87 -20.03 -14.57
CA GLY A 489 20.03 -21.09 -14.03
C GLY A 489 18.79 -21.29 -14.87
N CYS A 490 17.94 -20.28 -14.96
CA CYS A 490 16.64 -20.38 -15.65
C CYS A 490 16.76 -20.38 -17.18
N ASP A 491 15.84 -21.10 -17.82
CA ASP A 491 15.60 -21.08 -19.25
C ASP A 491 15.27 -19.64 -19.72
N ILE A 492 15.42 -19.38 -21.02
CA ILE A 492 15.07 -18.09 -21.61
C ILE A 492 13.58 -17.74 -21.51
N ILE A 493 12.71 -18.75 -21.48
CA ILE A 493 11.27 -18.56 -21.38
C ILE A 493 10.73 -18.70 -19.95
N ALA A 494 11.52 -19.23 -19.02
CA ALA A 494 11.12 -19.40 -17.63
C ALA A 494 11.00 -18.06 -16.89
N SER A 495 10.07 -18.01 -15.93
CA SER A 495 10.05 -16.98 -14.88
C SER A 495 11.13 -17.29 -13.86
N CYS A 496 11.62 -16.23 -13.20
CA CYS A 496 12.52 -16.33 -12.06
C CYS A 496 11.79 -15.71 -10.88
N ASP A 497 11.51 -16.54 -9.89
CA ASP A 497 10.83 -16.13 -8.68
C ASP A 497 11.85 -16.20 -7.52
N PRO A 498 12.19 -15.05 -6.90
CA PRO A 498 13.12 -15.05 -5.78
C PRO A 498 12.47 -15.74 -4.58
N VAL A 499 13.18 -16.72 -4.01
CA VAL A 499 12.72 -17.43 -2.80
C VAL A 499 13.48 -16.91 -1.58
N SER A 500 14.79 -16.69 -1.71
CA SER A 500 15.63 -16.08 -0.67
C SER A 500 16.70 -15.15 -1.27
N ASN A 501 17.50 -14.52 -0.41
CA ASN A 501 18.57 -13.57 -0.78
C ASN A 501 19.66 -14.17 -1.70
N HIS A 502 19.70 -15.50 -1.84
CA HIS A 502 20.66 -16.21 -2.70
C HIS A 502 20.02 -17.23 -3.65
N ASN A 503 18.77 -17.65 -3.39
CA ASN A 503 18.10 -18.71 -4.12
C ASN A 503 16.88 -18.17 -4.88
N ALA A 504 16.75 -18.60 -6.13
CA ALA A 504 15.59 -18.34 -6.97
C ALA A 504 15.09 -19.64 -7.58
N VAL A 505 13.78 -19.78 -7.65
CA VAL A 505 13.13 -20.89 -8.34
C VAL A 505 12.79 -20.44 -9.75
N CYS A 506 13.11 -21.30 -10.71
CA CYS A 506 12.75 -21.09 -12.09
C CYS A 506 11.44 -21.84 -12.36
N GLU A 507 10.42 -21.16 -12.90
CA GLU A 507 9.15 -21.80 -13.25
C GLU A 507 8.93 -21.68 -14.77
N CYS A 508 8.63 -22.81 -15.41
CA CYS A 508 8.27 -22.81 -16.82
C CYS A 508 6.91 -22.12 -17.02
N PRO A 509 6.74 -21.32 -18.08
CA PRO A 509 5.46 -20.66 -18.34
C PRO A 509 4.38 -21.69 -18.74
N PRO A 510 3.09 -21.37 -18.59
CA PRO A 510 2.00 -22.26 -18.99
C PRO A 510 2.14 -22.79 -20.43
N GLY A 511 1.91 -24.10 -20.60
CA GLY A 511 2.15 -24.84 -21.84
C GLY A 511 3.60 -25.33 -22.00
N PHE A 512 4.42 -25.19 -20.97
CA PHE A 512 5.77 -25.73 -20.90
C PHE A 512 6.05 -26.40 -19.56
N ALA A 513 6.86 -27.44 -19.59
CA ALA A 513 7.29 -28.22 -18.43
C ALA A 513 8.81 -28.36 -18.35
N GLY A 514 9.29 -28.75 -17.18
CA GLY A 514 10.69 -28.94 -16.85
C GLY A 514 11.09 -28.23 -15.54
N PRO A 515 12.35 -28.37 -15.11
CA PRO A 515 12.85 -27.80 -13.86
C PRO A 515 13.04 -26.28 -13.90
N GLY A 516 12.43 -25.58 -14.86
CA GLY A 516 12.59 -24.15 -15.12
C GLY A 516 13.96 -23.72 -15.65
N SER A 517 15.03 -24.47 -15.34
CA SER A 517 16.36 -24.31 -15.95
C SER A 517 16.43 -24.77 -17.41
N ALA A 518 15.51 -25.65 -17.78
CA ALA A 518 15.20 -26.04 -19.14
C ALA A 518 13.69 -26.22 -19.24
N CYS A 519 13.07 -25.64 -20.27
CA CYS A 519 11.63 -25.75 -20.50
C CYS A 519 11.34 -26.33 -21.90
N GLY A 520 10.42 -27.27 -21.98
CA GLY A 520 9.94 -27.89 -23.21
C GLY A 520 8.42 -27.88 -23.26
N VAL A 521 7.85 -28.18 -24.42
CA VAL A 521 6.40 -28.12 -24.63
C VAL A 521 5.71 -29.13 -23.74
N ASP A 522 4.60 -28.71 -23.14
CA ASP A 522 3.71 -29.51 -22.30
C ASP A 522 2.27 -29.21 -22.78
N ASN A 523 1.69 -30.13 -23.53
CA ASN A 523 0.42 -29.91 -24.20
C ASN A 523 -0.80 -30.18 -23.34
N ASP A 524 -0.70 -31.00 -22.30
CA ASP A 524 -1.76 -31.39 -21.35
C ASP A 524 -1.61 -30.75 -19.97
N SER A 525 -0.58 -29.95 -19.76
CA SER A 525 -0.36 -29.13 -18.57
C SER A 525 -0.30 -29.95 -17.29
N ASP A 526 0.41 -31.07 -17.31
CA ASP A 526 0.63 -31.90 -16.13
C ASP A 526 2.02 -31.74 -15.51
N GLY A 527 2.88 -30.93 -16.12
CA GLY A 527 4.22 -30.67 -15.64
C GLY A 527 5.29 -31.61 -16.18
N GLN A 528 4.94 -32.52 -17.09
CA GLN A 528 5.89 -33.35 -17.82
C GLN A 528 5.99 -32.90 -19.30
N PRO A 529 7.20 -32.76 -19.88
CA PRO A 529 7.31 -32.31 -21.26
C PRO A 529 7.03 -33.43 -22.27
N ASP A 530 6.32 -33.10 -23.36
CA ASP A 530 5.97 -33.99 -24.49
C ASP A 530 7.18 -34.76 -25.08
N LEU A 531 8.39 -34.21 -24.94
CA LEU A 531 9.63 -34.77 -25.45
C LEU A 531 10.74 -34.57 -24.44
N PHE A 532 11.63 -35.56 -24.33
CA PHE A 532 12.82 -35.47 -23.49
C PHE A 532 13.62 -34.18 -23.72
N ILE A 533 13.91 -33.48 -22.63
CA ILE A 533 14.74 -32.27 -22.63
C ILE A 533 16.09 -32.57 -21.97
N PRO A 534 17.23 -32.21 -22.57
CA PRO A 534 18.52 -32.38 -21.88
C PRO A 534 18.66 -31.43 -20.70
N CYS A 535 18.56 -31.94 -19.46
CA CYS A 535 18.76 -31.17 -18.24
C CYS A 535 19.39 -32.01 -17.10
N GLY A 536 19.64 -31.40 -15.94
CA GLY A 536 20.27 -32.07 -14.79
C GLY A 536 19.32 -32.95 -13.98
N ASP A 537 18.02 -32.63 -13.99
CA ASP A 537 16.96 -33.40 -13.34
C ASP A 537 16.33 -34.37 -14.34
N TYR A 538 16.70 -35.64 -14.24
CA TYR A 538 16.24 -36.64 -15.21
C TYR A 538 14.73 -36.91 -15.13
N VAL A 539 14.10 -36.71 -13.97
CA VAL A 539 12.67 -36.98 -13.76
C VAL A 539 11.86 -35.85 -14.37
N ALA A 540 12.13 -34.60 -13.98
CA ALA A 540 11.40 -33.43 -14.47
C ALA A 540 11.56 -33.17 -15.99
N CYS A 541 12.58 -33.77 -16.62
CA CYS A 541 12.84 -33.63 -18.06
C CYS A 541 12.62 -34.90 -18.87
N ALA A 542 12.10 -35.97 -18.26
CA ALA A 542 11.71 -37.18 -18.98
C ALA A 542 10.62 -36.87 -20.02
N GLU A 543 10.48 -37.72 -21.03
CA GLU A 543 9.36 -37.61 -21.97
C GLU A 543 8.08 -38.05 -21.26
N ASP A 544 7.01 -37.29 -21.47
CA ASP A 544 5.68 -37.66 -21.02
C ASP A 544 5.23 -38.99 -21.66
N ASN A 545 4.80 -39.93 -20.82
CA ASN A 545 4.35 -41.26 -21.20
C ASN A 545 2.86 -41.31 -21.59
N CYS A 546 2.09 -40.21 -21.44
CA CYS A 546 0.69 -40.10 -21.84
C CYS A 546 0.28 -38.79 -22.54
N ILE A 547 1.10 -38.35 -23.50
CA ILE A 547 0.88 -37.14 -24.32
C ILE A 547 -0.61 -36.87 -24.65
N GLY A 548 -1.15 -35.82 -24.04
CA GLY A 548 -2.51 -35.31 -24.25
C GLY A 548 -3.54 -35.76 -23.21
N ILE A 549 -3.15 -36.53 -22.20
CA ILE A 549 -3.96 -36.92 -21.04
C ILE A 549 -3.12 -36.62 -19.79
N PRO A 550 -3.49 -35.61 -18.98
CA PRO A 550 -2.70 -35.24 -17.82
C PRO A 550 -2.51 -36.41 -16.85
N ASN A 551 -1.27 -36.77 -16.54
CA ASN A 551 -0.94 -37.86 -15.63
C ASN A 551 0.38 -37.57 -14.89
N SER A 552 0.48 -36.39 -14.26
CA SER A 552 1.70 -35.84 -13.64
C SER A 552 2.56 -36.76 -12.76
N GLY A 553 2.05 -37.90 -12.28
CA GLY A 553 2.83 -38.91 -11.55
C GLY A 553 3.65 -39.84 -12.46
N GLN A 554 3.37 -39.84 -13.76
CA GLN A 554 3.96 -40.70 -14.80
C GLN A 554 3.99 -42.19 -14.43
N GLU A 555 3.00 -42.68 -13.67
CA GLU A 555 2.89 -44.09 -13.34
C GLU A 555 2.83 -44.96 -14.62
N ASP A 556 3.56 -46.08 -14.61
CA ASP A 556 3.79 -47.02 -15.74
C ASP A 556 4.07 -48.40 -15.12
N ALA A 557 3.00 -49.15 -14.86
CA ALA A 557 3.05 -50.36 -14.04
C ALA A 557 3.84 -51.51 -14.68
N ASP A 558 3.80 -51.66 -16.01
CA ASP A 558 4.54 -52.69 -16.75
C ASP A 558 5.92 -52.25 -17.29
N GLY A 559 6.20 -50.95 -17.28
CA GLY A 559 7.45 -50.35 -17.73
C GLY A 559 7.62 -50.33 -19.25
N ASP A 560 6.55 -50.39 -20.03
CA ASP A 560 6.57 -50.36 -21.49
C ASP A 560 6.73 -48.95 -22.09
N ARG A 561 6.71 -47.93 -21.21
CA ARG A 561 6.81 -46.48 -21.47
C ARG A 561 5.53 -45.82 -21.95
N ARG A 562 4.40 -46.50 -21.90
CA ARG A 562 3.10 -45.87 -21.92
C ARG A 562 2.59 -45.81 -20.48
N GLY A 563 2.10 -44.64 -20.07
CA GLY A 563 1.62 -44.50 -18.70
C GLY A 563 0.24 -45.13 -18.50
N ASP A 564 -0.08 -45.47 -17.26
CA ASP A 564 -1.32 -46.16 -16.87
C ASP A 564 -2.58 -45.40 -17.33
N ASP A 565 -2.57 -44.05 -17.32
CA ASP A 565 -3.77 -43.28 -17.66
C ASP A 565 -4.09 -43.24 -19.17
N CYS A 566 -3.20 -43.78 -20.02
CA CYS A 566 -3.39 -43.86 -21.46
C CYS A 566 -3.07 -45.23 -22.06
N ASP A 567 -2.65 -46.21 -21.26
CA ASP A 567 -2.61 -47.61 -21.68
C ASP A 567 -4.00 -48.25 -21.71
N GLN A 568 -4.07 -49.42 -22.33
CA GLN A 568 -5.27 -50.23 -22.45
C GLN A 568 -5.12 -51.56 -21.70
N ASP A 569 -3.95 -51.81 -21.14
CA ASP A 569 -3.46 -53.05 -20.53
C ASP A 569 -2.25 -52.66 -19.66
N ASP A 570 -2.51 -51.99 -18.52
CA ASP A 570 -1.49 -51.32 -17.68
C ASP A 570 -0.43 -52.29 -17.11
N ASP A 571 -0.74 -53.60 -17.07
CA ASP A 571 0.15 -54.64 -16.56
C ASP A 571 0.66 -55.63 -17.63
N ASN A 572 0.26 -55.43 -18.89
CA ASN A 572 0.64 -56.22 -20.06
C ASN A 572 0.34 -57.73 -19.93
N ASP A 573 -0.75 -58.10 -19.24
CA ASP A 573 -1.15 -59.50 -19.03
C ASP A 573 -2.07 -60.07 -20.14
N PHE A 574 -2.36 -59.26 -21.16
CA PHE A 574 -3.26 -59.52 -22.29
C PHE A 574 -4.76 -59.39 -21.98
N ILE A 575 -5.13 -58.87 -20.82
CA ILE A 575 -6.51 -58.58 -20.44
C ILE A 575 -6.66 -57.05 -20.36
N PRO A 576 -7.45 -56.43 -21.25
CA PRO A 576 -7.57 -54.98 -21.22
C PRO A 576 -8.19 -54.45 -19.93
N ASP A 577 -7.73 -53.32 -19.38
CA ASP A 577 -8.06 -52.83 -18.03
C ASP A 577 -9.56 -52.81 -17.70
N HIS A 578 -10.38 -52.38 -18.67
CA HIS A 578 -11.84 -52.32 -18.51
C HIS A 578 -12.53 -53.69 -18.33
N LEU A 579 -11.80 -54.79 -18.56
CA LEU A 579 -12.19 -56.17 -18.33
C LEU A 579 -11.33 -56.85 -17.27
N ASP A 580 -10.31 -56.16 -16.77
CA ASP A 580 -9.36 -56.67 -15.81
C ASP A 580 -9.81 -56.36 -14.37
N ASN A 581 -9.90 -57.37 -13.52
CA ASN A 581 -10.16 -57.21 -12.10
C ASN A 581 -8.90 -56.92 -11.26
N CYS A 582 -7.72 -56.87 -11.87
CA CYS A 582 -6.44 -56.39 -11.34
C CYS A 582 -5.64 -55.61 -12.38
N PRO A 583 -6.09 -54.43 -12.83
CA PRO A 583 -5.47 -53.72 -13.96
C PRO A 583 -3.98 -53.42 -13.83
N LEU A 584 -3.45 -53.31 -12.59
CA LEU A 584 -2.04 -52.96 -12.33
C LEU A 584 -1.18 -54.17 -11.95
N VAL A 585 -1.73 -55.39 -11.90
CA VAL A 585 -1.04 -56.59 -11.39
C VAL A 585 -1.35 -57.82 -12.25
N PRO A 586 -0.36 -58.37 -12.99
CA PRO A 586 -0.62 -59.41 -13.98
C PRO A 586 -1.26 -60.66 -13.37
N ASN A 587 -2.44 -61.04 -13.86
CA ASN A 587 -3.20 -62.17 -13.32
C ASN A 587 -3.65 -63.21 -14.38
N TYR A 588 -3.23 -63.05 -15.62
CA TYR A 588 -3.42 -64.03 -16.68
C TYR A 588 -2.58 -65.30 -16.44
N ASN A 589 -3.25 -66.44 -16.20
CA ASN A 589 -2.61 -67.74 -16.06
C ASN A 589 -3.42 -68.87 -16.73
N PRO A 590 -2.80 -69.76 -17.56
CA PRO A 590 -3.47 -70.87 -18.22
C PRO A 590 -4.31 -71.83 -17.34
N THR A 591 -4.21 -71.80 -16.02
CA THR A 591 -5.02 -72.63 -15.10
C THR A 591 -6.18 -71.91 -14.39
N GLY A 592 -6.34 -70.61 -14.58
CA GLY A 592 -7.39 -69.79 -13.99
C GLY A 592 -7.05 -68.32 -14.18
N ASN A 593 -7.69 -67.67 -15.16
CA ASN A 593 -7.57 -66.24 -15.41
C ASN A 593 -8.58 -65.50 -14.55
N GLN A 594 -8.21 -64.31 -14.04
CA GLN A 594 -9.15 -63.38 -13.41
C GLN A 594 -9.93 -64.06 -12.27
N VAL A 595 -9.20 -64.78 -11.41
CA VAL A 595 -9.79 -65.44 -10.25
C VAL A 595 -10.19 -64.34 -9.27
N ASP A 596 -11.43 -64.41 -8.81
CA ASP A 596 -12.04 -63.53 -7.82
C ASP A 596 -12.86 -64.43 -6.89
N SER A 597 -12.27 -64.73 -5.74
CA SER A 597 -12.72 -65.77 -4.82
C SER A 597 -13.95 -65.35 -4.00
N ASP A 598 -14.16 -64.06 -3.76
CA ASP A 598 -15.31 -63.55 -2.98
C ASP A 598 -16.33 -62.76 -3.81
N GLY A 599 -16.00 -62.39 -5.05
CA GLY A 599 -16.86 -61.78 -6.03
C GLY A 599 -17.02 -60.26 -5.87
N ASP A 600 -16.08 -59.56 -5.26
CA ASP A 600 -16.15 -58.12 -5.02
C ASP A 600 -15.67 -57.24 -6.18
N GLY A 601 -15.09 -57.87 -7.20
CA GLY A 601 -14.61 -57.22 -8.41
C GLY A 601 -13.12 -56.90 -8.41
N TYR A 602 -12.39 -57.18 -7.33
CA TYR A 602 -10.92 -57.24 -7.30
C TYR A 602 -10.48 -58.70 -7.41
N GLY A 603 -9.48 -58.97 -8.25
CA GLY A 603 -8.97 -60.34 -8.40
C GLY A 603 -8.04 -60.75 -7.27
N ASP A 604 -7.96 -62.06 -6.97
CA ASP A 604 -7.10 -62.63 -5.93
C ASP A 604 -5.61 -62.19 -6.02
N ALA A 605 -5.16 -61.68 -7.17
CA ALA A 605 -3.79 -61.20 -7.39
C ALA A 605 -3.52 -59.79 -6.85
N CYS A 606 -4.56 -58.97 -6.71
CA CYS A 606 -4.48 -57.57 -6.27
C CYS A 606 -5.47 -57.23 -5.14
N ASP A 607 -6.30 -58.19 -4.74
CA ASP A 607 -7.14 -58.11 -3.56
C ASP A 607 -6.30 -58.36 -2.31
N THR A 608 -6.25 -57.39 -1.41
CA THR A 608 -5.52 -57.46 -0.14
C THR A 608 -6.22 -58.37 0.86
N CYS A 609 -7.50 -58.67 0.67
CA CYS A 609 -8.24 -59.69 1.41
C CYS A 609 -9.03 -60.65 0.49
N PRO A 610 -8.36 -61.59 -0.22
CA PRO A 610 -8.94 -62.44 -1.28
C PRO A 610 -10.18 -63.29 -0.96
N TYR A 611 -10.63 -63.30 0.28
CA TYR A 611 -11.77 -64.10 0.74
C TYR A 611 -12.81 -63.28 1.51
N LEU A 612 -12.67 -61.94 1.57
CA LEU A 612 -13.52 -61.02 2.31
C LEU A 612 -13.99 -59.84 1.44
N PHE A 613 -15.21 -60.00 0.91
CA PHE A 613 -15.82 -59.02 0.01
C PHE A 613 -15.71 -57.57 0.49
N GLY A 614 -15.10 -56.72 -0.33
CA GLY A 614 -15.09 -55.27 -0.19
C GLY A 614 -14.13 -54.75 0.87
N GLN A 615 -13.03 -55.46 1.16
CA GLN A 615 -12.04 -55.08 2.17
C GLN A 615 -10.67 -54.86 1.51
N PHE A 616 -10.38 -53.61 1.13
CA PHE A 616 -9.17 -53.26 0.35
C PHE A 616 -8.22 -52.30 1.05
N ALA A 617 -8.67 -51.64 2.12
CA ALA A 617 -7.82 -50.74 2.88
C ALA A 617 -6.69 -51.57 3.49
N ASP A 618 -5.46 -51.07 3.36
CA ASP A 618 -4.22 -51.71 3.81
C ASP A 618 -3.39 -50.57 4.42
N THR A 619 -3.56 -50.40 5.73
CA THR A 619 -3.10 -49.22 6.47
C THR A 619 -1.58 -49.17 6.63
N ASP A 620 -0.94 -50.34 6.81
CA ASP A 620 0.51 -50.46 6.98
C ASP A 620 1.25 -50.75 5.65
N GLY A 621 0.52 -51.17 4.61
CA GLY A 621 1.05 -51.43 3.27
C GLY A 621 1.83 -52.74 3.19
N ASP A 622 1.56 -53.73 4.05
CA ASP A 622 2.24 -55.03 4.02
C ASP A 622 1.64 -56.00 2.98
N GLY A 623 0.52 -55.63 2.37
CA GLY A 623 -0.21 -56.39 1.37
C GLY A 623 -1.35 -57.25 1.92
N LEU A 624 -1.64 -57.18 3.22
CA LEU A 624 -2.85 -57.72 3.86
C LEU A 624 -3.81 -56.57 4.17
N GLY A 625 -5.07 -56.72 3.79
CA GLY A 625 -6.05 -55.66 4.06
C GLY A 625 -6.49 -55.65 5.52
N ASP A 626 -6.86 -54.48 6.05
CA ASP A 626 -7.29 -54.26 7.44
C ASP A 626 -8.40 -55.25 7.89
N GLY A 627 -9.25 -55.70 6.96
CA GLY A 627 -10.33 -56.64 7.26
C GLY A 627 -9.88 -58.09 7.54
N CYS A 628 -8.68 -58.46 7.10
CA CYS A 628 -8.08 -59.78 7.26
C CYS A 628 -6.72 -59.77 7.96
N ASP A 629 -6.16 -58.59 8.23
CA ASP A 629 -5.06 -58.40 9.16
C ASP A 629 -5.50 -58.62 10.61
N THR A 630 -4.55 -58.91 11.49
CA THR A 630 -4.71 -58.98 12.93
C THR A 630 -4.05 -57.82 13.67
N ASP A 631 -3.27 -57.00 12.97
CA ASP A 631 -2.50 -55.84 13.43
C ASP A 631 -2.41 -54.86 12.25
N SER A 632 -3.52 -54.19 11.96
CA SER A 632 -3.74 -53.50 10.67
C SER A 632 -2.81 -52.30 10.44
N ASP A 633 -2.23 -51.73 11.50
CA ASP A 633 -1.28 -50.64 11.42
C ASP A 633 0.16 -51.02 11.80
N ASN A 634 0.37 -52.28 12.20
CA ASN A 634 1.66 -52.92 12.47
C ASN A 634 2.49 -52.17 13.51
N ASP A 635 1.81 -51.57 14.48
CA ASP A 635 2.42 -50.89 15.62
C ASP A 635 2.94 -51.88 16.69
N GLY A 636 2.54 -53.16 16.57
CA GLY A 636 2.90 -54.27 17.45
C GLY A 636 1.84 -54.66 18.47
N GLU A 637 0.68 -54.00 18.49
CA GLU A 637 -0.49 -54.30 19.30
C GLU A 637 -1.66 -54.78 18.41
N ALA A 638 -2.14 -56.02 18.62
CA ALA A 638 -3.20 -56.57 17.78
C ALA A 638 -4.51 -55.75 17.86
N ASP A 639 -5.25 -55.65 16.74
CA ASP A 639 -6.50 -54.86 16.59
C ASP A 639 -7.54 -55.11 17.69
N THR A 640 -7.58 -56.31 18.25
CA THR A 640 -8.52 -56.68 19.31
C THR A 640 -8.23 -56.02 20.66
N THR A 641 -7.03 -55.47 20.82
CA THR A 641 -6.51 -54.88 22.05
C THR A 641 -6.05 -53.44 21.86
N ASP A 642 -5.72 -53.05 20.64
CA ASP A 642 -5.38 -51.69 20.32
C ASP A 642 -6.63 -50.77 20.30
N LEU A 643 -6.44 -49.55 20.79
CA LEU A 643 -7.46 -48.50 20.84
C LEU A 643 -7.39 -47.58 19.62
N CYS A 644 -6.36 -47.69 18.79
CA CYS A 644 -6.24 -46.98 17.52
C CYS A 644 -5.82 -47.90 16.35
N PRO A 645 -6.60 -48.93 15.98
CA PRO A 645 -6.14 -50.04 15.12
C PRO A 645 -5.70 -49.68 13.70
N LEU A 646 -5.74 -48.40 13.32
CA LEU A 646 -5.41 -47.89 11.99
C LEU A 646 -4.39 -46.72 12.06
N ASP A 647 -3.74 -46.48 13.20
CA ASP A 647 -2.79 -45.37 13.39
C ASP A 647 -1.35 -45.87 13.62
N LYS A 648 -0.69 -46.17 12.49
CA LYS A 648 0.68 -46.69 12.41
C LYS A 648 1.77 -45.88 13.12
N ASN A 649 1.49 -44.64 13.51
CA ASN A 649 2.49 -43.74 14.09
C ASN A 649 2.58 -43.86 15.61
N VAL A 650 1.74 -44.71 16.20
CA VAL A 650 1.53 -44.77 17.63
C VAL A 650 1.73 -46.21 18.06
N THR A 651 2.68 -46.46 18.95
CA THR A 651 2.91 -47.81 19.54
C THR A 651 2.28 -47.97 20.93
N THR A 652 1.62 -46.91 21.40
CA THR A 652 0.89 -46.88 22.67
C THR A 652 -0.31 -45.98 22.53
N SER A 653 -1.50 -46.52 22.76
CA SER A 653 -2.77 -45.80 22.64
C SER A 653 -3.30 -45.40 24.03
N PRO A 654 -2.82 -44.30 24.66
CA PRO A 654 -3.43 -43.80 25.90
C PRO A 654 -4.89 -43.42 25.62
N ASP A 655 -5.76 -43.61 26.60
CA ASP A 655 -7.18 -43.27 26.52
C ASP A 655 -7.56 -42.43 27.73
N LYS A 656 -7.52 -41.11 27.53
CA LYS A 656 -7.61 -40.13 28.61
C LYS A 656 -9.01 -40.00 29.17
N ASP A 657 -10.03 -40.17 28.34
CA ASP A 657 -11.43 -40.03 28.74
C ASP A 657 -12.18 -41.36 28.94
N ASN A 658 -11.51 -42.47 28.66
CA ASN A 658 -11.93 -43.85 28.87
C ASN A 658 -13.17 -44.25 28.06
N ASP A 659 -13.25 -43.82 26.80
CA ASP A 659 -14.34 -44.17 25.91
C ASP A 659 -14.08 -45.38 25.01
N GLY A 660 -12.84 -45.89 25.03
CA GLY A 660 -12.40 -47.04 24.24
C GLY A 660 -11.83 -46.68 22.87
N VAL A 661 -11.56 -45.41 22.59
CA VAL A 661 -10.78 -44.92 21.44
C VAL A 661 -9.51 -44.24 21.99
N GLY A 662 -8.35 -44.51 21.40
CA GLY A 662 -7.10 -43.94 21.87
C GLY A 662 -6.94 -42.47 21.50
N ASP A 663 -6.26 -41.68 22.33
CA ASP A 663 -6.05 -40.24 22.15
C ASP A 663 -5.59 -39.84 20.73
N PRO A 664 -4.71 -40.59 20.03
CA PRO A 664 -4.24 -40.20 18.69
C PRO A 664 -5.29 -40.30 17.58
N CYS A 665 -6.24 -41.23 17.71
CA CYS A 665 -7.33 -41.45 16.76
C CYS A 665 -8.70 -40.99 17.31
N ASP A 666 -8.72 -40.38 18.50
CA ASP A 666 -9.92 -39.84 19.13
C ASP A 666 -10.14 -38.38 18.72
N ASN A 667 -11.20 -38.14 17.94
CA ASN A 667 -11.61 -36.81 17.53
C ASN A 667 -12.20 -35.94 18.67
N CYS A 668 -12.25 -36.46 19.90
CA CYS A 668 -12.60 -35.75 21.13
C CYS A 668 -11.84 -36.25 22.38
N VAL A 669 -10.50 -36.29 22.35
CA VAL A 669 -9.54 -36.70 23.42
C VAL A 669 -9.91 -36.48 24.91
N PHE A 670 -10.75 -35.49 25.22
CA PHE A 670 -11.14 -35.13 26.59
C PHE A 670 -12.64 -35.35 26.89
N ARG A 671 -13.43 -35.88 25.96
CA ARG A 671 -14.89 -36.05 26.06
C ARG A 671 -15.39 -37.32 25.37
N SER A 672 -15.58 -38.34 26.21
CA SER A 672 -16.06 -39.66 25.81
C SER A 672 -17.16 -39.66 24.74
N ASN A 673 -16.84 -40.28 23.60
CA ASN A 673 -17.63 -40.30 22.38
C ASN A 673 -17.29 -41.51 21.50
N SER A 674 -17.29 -42.73 22.07
CA SER A 674 -16.90 -44.02 21.45
C SER A 674 -17.42 -44.34 20.03
N GLY A 675 -18.38 -43.57 19.50
CA GLY A 675 -18.85 -43.66 18.12
C GLY A 675 -18.22 -42.66 17.14
N GLN A 676 -17.29 -41.81 17.58
CA GLN A 676 -16.47 -40.88 16.78
C GLN A 676 -17.26 -40.04 15.74
N SER A 677 -18.52 -39.73 16.04
CA SER A 677 -19.42 -39.03 15.12
C SER A 677 -18.96 -37.59 14.86
N ASP A 678 -18.75 -37.23 13.60
CA ASP A 678 -18.42 -35.88 13.13
C ASP A 678 -19.39 -35.50 11.99
N LYS A 679 -20.48 -34.79 12.30
CA LYS A 679 -21.52 -34.48 11.30
C LYS A 679 -21.15 -33.36 10.33
N ASN A 680 -20.33 -32.41 10.76
CA ASN A 680 -19.91 -31.29 9.93
C ASN A 680 -18.60 -31.58 9.19
N GLN A 681 -17.96 -32.72 9.45
CA GLN A 681 -16.73 -33.18 8.79
C GLN A 681 -15.59 -32.16 8.95
N ASN A 682 -15.40 -31.63 10.16
CA ASN A 682 -14.30 -30.72 10.48
C ASN A 682 -13.13 -31.42 11.21
N ARG A 683 -13.17 -32.75 11.37
CA ARG A 683 -12.23 -33.57 12.16
C ARG A 683 -12.32 -33.38 13.67
N VAL A 684 -13.32 -32.66 14.17
CA VAL A 684 -13.61 -32.54 15.60
C VAL A 684 -14.94 -33.23 15.87
N GLY A 685 -14.97 -34.15 16.83
CA GLY A 685 -16.17 -34.94 17.12
C GLY A 685 -17.33 -34.09 17.65
N ASP A 686 -18.56 -34.52 17.35
CA ASP A 686 -19.81 -33.89 17.79
C ASP A 686 -19.89 -33.67 19.32
N ALA A 687 -19.15 -34.46 20.11
CA ALA A 687 -19.19 -34.40 21.57
C ALA A 687 -18.40 -33.22 22.15
N CYS A 688 -17.39 -32.74 21.42
CA CYS A 688 -16.51 -31.66 21.82
C CYS A 688 -16.58 -30.44 20.89
N ASP A 689 -17.16 -30.57 19.69
CA ASP A 689 -17.39 -29.44 18.79
C ASP A 689 -18.47 -28.48 19.35
N ASP A 690 -18.05 -27.27 19.70
CA ASP A 690 -18.93 -26.18 20.15
C ASP A 690 -19.22 -25.14 19.07
N GLY A 691 -18.67 -25.35 17.86
CA GLY A 691 -18.81 -24.52 16.67
C GLY A 691 -18.25 -23.12 16.80
N LYS A 692 -17.39 -22.85 17.80
CA LYS A 692 -16.79 -21.52 17.99
C LYS A 692 -15.38 -21.50 17.44
N ASP A 693 -15.18 -20.62 16.48
CA ASP A 693 -13.91 -20.21 15.92
C ASP A 693 -13.95 -18.67 15.94
N ALA A 694 -12.98 -18.06 16.62
CA ALA A 694 -13.04 -16.65 16.99
C ALA A 694 -12.38 -15.74 15.94
N ASP A 695 -11.48 -16.28 15.13
CA ASP A 695 -10.71 -15.55 14.13
C ASP A 695 -10.84 -16.12 12.70
N GLY A 696 -11.53 -17.27 12.56
CA GLY A 696 -12.05 -17.81 11.30
C GLY A 696 -11.07 -18.71 10.54
N ASP A 697 -10.10 -19.29 11.23
CA ASP A 697 -8.94 -19.95 10.65
C ASP A 697 -9.11 -21.48 10.47
N SER A 698 -10.25 -22.05 10.86
CA SER A 698 -10.61 -23.49 10.88
C SER A 698 -10.23 -24.31 12.10
N VAL A 699 -9.71 -23.65 13.13
CA VAL A 699 -9.43 -24.25 14.42
C VAL A 699 -10.44 -23.71 15.43
N LEU A 700 -11.04 -24.60 16.21
CA LEU A 700 -12.00 -24.18 17.22
C LEU A 700 -11.25 -23.45 18.34
N THR A 701 -11.85 -22.39 18.89
CA THR A 701 -11.21 -21.50 19.88
C THR A 701 -10.62 -22.22 21.10
N PHE A 702 -11.09 -23.42 21.43
CA PHE A 702 -10.58 -24.20 22.57
C PHE A 702 -9.43 -25.16 22.22
N LEU A 703 -9.21 -25.43 20.93
CA LEU A 703 -8.11 -26.22 20.37
C LEU A 703 -7.03 -25.34 19.75
N ASP A 704 -7.27 -24.03 19.68
CA ASP A 704 -6.45 -23.05 18.99
C ASP A 704 -5.32 -22.52 19.91
N ASN A 705 -4.08 -22.65 19.46
CA ASN A 705 -2.90 -22.11 20.16
C ASN A 705 -2.72 -20.60 19.94
N CYS A 706 -3.47 -19.98 19.02
CA CYS A 706 -3.60 -18.54 18.84
C CYS A 706 -5.07 -18.09 18.67
N PRO A 707 -5.92 -18.15 19.71
CA PRO A 707 -7.39 -17.97 19.64
C PRO A 707 -7.97 -16.70 18.99
N TYR A 708 -7.13 -15.72 18.64
CA TYR A 708 -7.53 -14.43 18.09
C TYR A 708 -6.64 -13.97 16.92
N VAL A 709 -5.70 -14.80 16.46
CA VAL A 709 -4.77 -14.51 15.36
C VAL A 709 -4.76 -15.71 14.41
N PRO A 710 -5.31 -15.57 13.19
CA PRO A 710 -5.48 -16.72 12.29
C PRO A 710 -4.16 -17.42 11.98
N ASN A 711 -4.06 -18.70 12.33
CA ASN A 711 -2.90 -19.57 12.09
C ASN A 711 -3.36 -21.02 11.84
N PRO A 712 -3.96 -21.29 10.66
CA PRO A 712 -4.62 -22.58 10.40
C PRO A 712 -3.72 -23.81 10.56
N SER A 713 -2.41 -23.68 10.31
CA SER A 713 -1.43 -24.77 10.47
C SER A 713 -1.16 -25.13 11.92
N GLN A 714 -1.45 -24.22 12.86
CA GLN A 714 -1.19 -24.36 14.29
C GLN A 714 0.29 -24.65 14.59
N SER A 715 1.20 -24.10 13.78
CA SER A 715 2.64 -24.17 14.06
C SER A 715 2.93 -23.59 15.45
N ASP A 716 3.78 -24.30 16.19
CA ASP A 716 4.24 -24.08 17.57
C ASP A 716 5.61 -24.75 17.65
N TRP A 717 6.61 -24.05 17.12
CA TRP A 717 7.91 -24.64 16.80
C TRP A 717 8.69 -25.06 18.05
N ASP A 718 8.63 -24.26 19.11
CA ASP A 718 9.31 -24.56 20.37
C ASP A 718 8.49 -25.46 21.32
N GLY A 719 7.21 -25.68 21.02
CA GLY A 719 6.31 -26.56 21.75
C GLY A 719 5.90 -26.03 23.12
N ASP A 720 5.89 -24.72 23.33
CA ASP A 720 5.51 -24.10 24.60
C ASP A 720 3.98 -23.99 24.78
N GLY A 721 3.22 -24.20 23.70
CA GLY A 721 1.76 -24.17 23.65
C GLY A 721 1.17 -22.83 23.18
N VAL A 722 2.00 -21.86 22.80
CA VAL A 722 1.64 -20.63 22.10
C VAL A 722 2.01 -20.82 20.62
N GLY A 723 1.10 -20.50 19.70
CA GLY A 723 1.40 -20.66 18.28
C GLY A 723 2.33 -19.57 17.75
N ASP A 724 3.19 -19.90 16.78
CA ASP A 724 4.20 -18.99 16.21
C ASP A 724 3.60 -17.67 15.70
N ALA A 725 2.35 -17.69 15.23
CA ALA A 725 1.67 -16.49 14.73
C ALA A 725 1.34 -15.44 15.82
N CYS A 726 1.33 -15.85 17.09
CA CYS A 726 1.03 -15.03 18.25
C CYS A 726 2.07 -15.14 19.37
N ASP A 727 3.20 -15.80 19.10
CA ASP A 727 4.42 -15.73 19.91
C ASP A 727 5.26 -14.50 19.50
N ASP A 728 6.02 -13.95 20.44
CA ASP A 728 6.99 -12.90 20.19
C ASP A 728 8.43 -13.47 20.00
N ASP A 729 8.68 -14.76 20.32
CA ASP A 729 9.98 -15.46 20.27
C ASP A 729 9.78 -16.96 19.92
N ALA A 730 9.49 -17.26 18.65
CA ALA A 730 9.00 -18.57 18.20
C ALA A 730 9.99 -19.75 18.34
N ASP A 731 11.29 -19.49 18.49
CA ASP A 731 12.30 -20.52 18.76
C ASP A 731 12.85 -20.51 20.18
N ASN A 732 12.34 -19.59 21.02
CA ASN A 732 12.68 -19.41 22.42
C ASN A 732 14.20 -19.23 22.66
N ASP A 733 14.92 -18.63 21.71
CA ASP A 733 16.36 -18.35 21.83
C ASP A 733 16.69 -17.06 22.60
N GLY A 734 15.65 -16.27 22.92
CA GLY A 734 15.70 -15.03 23.69
C GLY A 734 15.82 -13.77 22.84
N LYS A 735 15.72 -13.88 21.51
CA LYS A 735 15.62 -12.76 20.57
C LYS A 735 14.20 -12.70 19.99
N PRO A 736 13.51 -11.55 20.09
CA PRO A 736 12.18 -11.44 19.51
C PRO A 736 12.18 -11.60 17.98
N ASP A 737 11.12 -12.19 17.43
CA ASP A 737 10.99 -12.51 16.00
C ASP A 737 11.18 -11.29 15.08
N ASP A 738 10.79 -10.10 15.53
CA ASP A 738 10.89 -8.87 14.74
C ASP A 738 12.33 -8.38 14.54
N VAL A 739 13.28 -8.95 15.30
CA VAL A 739 14.71 -8.65 15.23
C VAL A 739 15.59 -9.88 15.04
N ASP A 740 15.03 -11.10 15.07
CA ASP A 740 15.76 -12.32 14.77
C ASP A 740 15.93 -12.54 13.25
N HIS A 741 17.11 -13.01 12.85
CA HIS A 741 17.39 -13.37 11.46
C HIS A 741 16.88 -14.76 11.09
N CYS A 742 16.74 -15.62 12.10
CA CYS A 742 16.24 -16.98 12.04
C CYS A 742 15.15 -17.22 13.09
N PRO A 743 13.92 -16.69 12.92
CA PRO A 743 12.85 -16.79 13.92
C PRO A 743 12.43 -18.22 14.29
N PHE A 744 12.80 -19.21 13.47
CA PHE A 744 12.44 -20.61 13.65
C PHE A 744 13.67 -21.50 13.86
N THR A 745 14.88 -20.95 14.05
CA THR A 745 16.06 -21.78 14.30
C THR A 745 17.00 -21.11 15.30
N VAL A 746 17.18 -21.76 16.44
CA VAL A 746 17.99 -21.27 17.56
C VAL A 746 19.37 -20.81 17.10
N ASP A 747 19.59 -19.49 17.17
CA ASP A 747 20.80 -18.80 16.75
C ASP A 747 21.55 -18.35 18.03
N THR A 748 22.69 -19.00 18.31
CA THR A 748 23.48 -18.70 19.52
C THR A 748 24.60 -17.68 19.28
N ASN A 749 24.86 -17.26 18.03
CA ASN A 749 25.94 -16.32 17.68
C ASN A 749 25.67 -15.54 16.37
N VAL A 750 25.76 -14.21 16.45
CA VAL A 750 25.55 -13.23 15.37
C VAL A 750 26.71 -13.16 14.33
N GLU A 751 27.44 -14.24 14.06
CA GLU A 751 28.53 -14.23 13.04
C GLU A 751 28.24 -15.15 11.84
N ASP A 752 27.71 -14.54 10.78
CA ASP A 752 27.94 -14.77 9.33
C ASP A 752 27.65 -16.16 8.71
N ASP A 753 27.14 -17.14 9.47
CA ASP A 753 26.66 -18.43 8.96
C ASP A 753 25.32 -18.77 9.62
N SER A 754 24.28 -18.01 9.25
CA SER A 754 22.90 -18.18 9.76
C SER A 754 22.46 -19.64 9.60
N PRO A 755 22.04 -20.34 10.66
CA PRO A 755 21.60 -21.72 10.57
C PRO A 755 20.43 -21.92 9.58
N CYS A 756 19.58 -20.90 9.41
CA CYS A 756 18.40 -20.88 8.54
C CYS A 756 18.63 -20.35 7.10
N LYS A 757 19.88 -20.32 6.61
CA LYS A 757 20.20 -19.59 5.37
C LYS A 757 19.55 -20.14 4.09
N ASP A 758 19.41 -21.46 4.00
CA ASP A 758 18.86 -22.17 2.83
C ASP A 758 17.64 -23.05 3.21
N ASP A 759 17.21 -22.98 4.47
CA ASP A 759 16.14 -23.75 5.12
C ASP A 759 15.61 -22.86 6.26
N TYR A 760 14.70 -21.95 5.92
CA TYR A 760 14.33 -20.82 6.77
C TYR A 760 13.55 -21.21 8.02
N ASP A 761 12.72 -22.24 7.94
CA ASP A 761 11.94 -22.76 9.07
C ASP A 761 12.56 -23.98 9.76
N GLY A 762 13.67 -24.53 9.22
CA GLY A 762 14.47 -25.53 9.89
C GLY A 762 13.86 -26.93 9.88
N ASP A 763 12.89 -27.19 9.01
CA ASP A 763 12.20 -28.47 8.89
C ASP A 763 13.04 -29.56 8.18
N GLY A 764 14.20 -29.17 7.64
CA GLY A 764 15.16 -30.02 6.94
C GLY A 764 14.95 -30.09 5.43
N ILE A 765 13.98 -29.36 4.88
CA ILE A 765 13.72 -29.18 3.45
C ILE A 765 14.26 -27.81 3.04
N LEU A 766 14.97 -27.76 1.91
CA LEU A 766 15.54 -26.50 1.44
C LEU A 766 14.44 -25.56 0.95
N ASP A 767 14.60 -24.25 1.15
CA ASP A 767 13.64 -23.22 0.73
C ASP A 767 13.15 -23.38 -0.72
N VAL A 768 14.03 -23.85 -1.61
CA VAL A 768 13.76 -24.02 -3.05
C VAL A 768 12.83 -25.20 -3.37
N ASP A 769 12.80 -26.20 -2.50
CA ASP A 769 11.99 -27.41 -2.61
C ASP A 769 10.79 -27.39 -1.66
N ASP A 770 10.73 -26.38 -0.79
CA ASP A 770 9.70 -26.20 0.23
C ASP A 770 8.49 -25.40 -0.29
N THR A 771 7.31 -25.94 -0.01
CA THR A 771 6.00 -25.34 -0.30
C THR A 771 5.70 -24.15 0.61
N CYS A 772 6.15 -24.19 1.87
CA CYS A 772 5.86 -23.17 2.87
C CYS A 772 7.10 -22.84 3.70
N ILE A 773 8.02 -22.10 3.09
CA ILE A 773 9.33 -21.63 3.62
C ILE A 773 9.35 -20.91 4.98
N ALA A 774 8.25 -20.81 5.70
CA ALA A 774 8.15 -20.11 6.99
C ALA A 774 7.12 -20.80 7.88
N ASP A 775 6.87 -22.09 7.64
CA ASP A 775 5.93 -22.91 8.38
C ASP A 775 6.51 -24.34 8.44
N PRO A 776 7.21 -24.68 9.53
CA PRO A 776 7.94 -25.94 9.64
C PRO A 776 7.03 -27.17 9.66
N THR A 777 5.71 -26.99 9.69
CA THR A 777 4.73 -28.08 9.65
C THR A 777 4.34 -28.46 8.21
N ILE A 778 4.72 -27.66 7.19
CA ILE A 778 4.24 -27.82 5.81
C ILE A 778 5.36 -27.73 4.76
N SER A 779 6.02 -28.85 4.49
CA SER A 779 7.12 -28.87 3.52
C SER A 779 6.73 -29.18 2.07
N SER A 780 5.56 -29.79 1.84
CA SER A 780 5.16 -30.24 0.51
C SER A 780 3.65 -30.22 0.27
N THR A 781 3.26 -30.12 -1.00
CA THR A 781 1.84 -30.26 -1.37
C THR A 781 1.42 -31.72 -1.42
N THR A 782 0.34 -32.06 -0.71
CA THR A 782 -0.37 -33.32 -0.88
C THR A 782 -1.82 -33.18 -0.43
N LEU A 783 -2.74 -33.87 -1.11
CA LEU A 783 -4.09 -34.09 -0.58
C LEU A 783 -4.16 -35.30 0.35
N LEU A 784 -3.08 -36.06 0.55
CA LEU A 784 -3.07 -37.20 1.48
C LEU A 784 -2.63 -36.77 2.88
N PRO A 785 -3.26 -37.28 3.96
CA PRO A 785 -4.56 -37.94 3.94
C PRO A 785 -5.67 -36.97 3.53
N TYR A 786 -6.74 -37.51 2.94
CA TYR A 786 -7.93 -36.75 2.53
C TYR A 786 -9.18 -37.22 3.27
N MET A 787 -10.24 -36.42 3.13
CA MET A 787 -11.60 -36.79 3.45
C MET A 787 -12.53 -36.61 2.26
N GLU A 788 -13.46 -37.54 2.14
CA GLU A 788 -14.54 -37.47 1.16
C GLU A 788 -15.76 -36.77 1.78
N VAL A 789 -16.13 -35.63 1.21
CA VAL A 789 -17.22 -34.80 1.71
C VAL A 789 -18.42 -34.93 0.79
N ASN A 790 -19.51 -35.45 1.35
CA ASN A 790 -20.78 -35.59 0.64
C ASN A 790 -21.70 -34.40 0.98
N LEU A 791 -22.01 -33.57 0.00
CA LEU A 791 -22.87 -32.40 0.21
C LEU A 791 -24.37 -32.70 0.05
N HIS A 792 -24.74 -33.99 -0.09
CA HIS A 792 -26.12 -34.47 -0.05
C HIS A 792 -26.24 -35.82 0.67
N THR A 793 -26.93 -35.84 1.82
CA THR A 793 -27.19 -37.05 2.61
C THR A 793 -27.75 -38.22 1.78
N GLY A 794 -27.11 -39.39 1.84
CA GLY A 794 -27.57 -40.61 1.19
C GLY A 794 -27.24 -40.73 -0.31
N SER A 795 -26.48 -39.80 -0.88
CA SER A 795 -25.87 -39.98 -2.21
C SER A 795 -24.67 -40.92 -2.11
N PRO A 796 -24.40 -41.80 -3.10
CA PRO A 796 -23.09 -42.43 -3.21
C PRO A 796 -22.01 -41.36 -3.42
N LEU A 797 -20.81 -41.62 -2.90
CA LEU A 797 -19.59 -40.87 -3.21
C LEU A 797 -19.03 -41.35 -4.56
N PRO A 798 -18.35 -40.49 -5.33
CA PRO A 798 -17.65 -40.93 -6.52
C PRO A 798 -16.43 -41.75 -6.10
N GLN A 799 -15.97 -42.62 -7.00
CA GLN A 799 -14.66 -43.24 -6.83
C GLN A 799 -13.58 -42.22 -7.18
N TRP A 800 -12.67 -41.99 -6.26
CA TRP A 800 -11.49 -41.16 -6.46
C TRP A 800 -10.26 -42.04 -6.64
N LYS A 801 -9.50 -41.83 -7.70
CA LYS A 801 -8.16 -42.41 -7.89
C LYS A 801 -7.16 -41.29 -7.59
N VAL A 802 -6.41 -41.42 -6.50
CA VAL A 802 -5.41 -40.44 -6.08
C VAL A 802 -4.03 -40.98 -6.42
N THR A 803 -3.32 -40.30 -7.32
CA THR A 803 -1.98 -40.68 -7.82
C THR A 803 -0.97 -39.57 -7.51
N HIS A 804 0.28 -39.72 -7.94
CA HIS A 804 1.35 -38.75 -7.71
C HIS A 804 1.46 -38.31 -6.24
N LYS A 805 1.32 -39.27 -5.31
CA LYS A 805 1.38 -39.05 -3.84
C LYS A 805 0.43 -37.95 -3.36
N GLY A 806 -0.77 -37.86 -3.94
CA GLY A 806 -1.79 -36.87 -3.55
C GLY A 806 -1.77 -35.57 -4.34
N LYS A 807 -0.96 -35.47 -5.41
CA LYS A 807 -0.90 -34.29 -6.29
C LYS A 807 -1.71 -34.45 -7.59
N SER A 808 -2.24 -35.64 -7.83
CA SER A 808 -3.12 -35.91 -8.96
C SER A 808 -4.33 -36.71 -8.49
N VAL A 809 -5.50 -36.36 -9.00
CA VAL A 809 -6.76 -37.02 -8.68
C VAL A 809 -7.58 -37.19 -9.94
N SER A 810 -8.03 -38.40 -10.23
CA SER A 810 -9.00 -38.67 -11.28
C SER A 810 -10.30 -39.24 -10.71
N GLN A 811 -11.40 -38.91 -11.39
CA GLN A 811 -12.75 -39.28 -10.98
C GLN A 811 -13.49 -39.86 -12.19
N PRO A 812 -13.48 -41.19 -12.38
CA PRO A 812 -14.10 -41.82 -13.56
C PRO A 812 -15.63 -41.76 -13.52
N ASN A 813 -16.24 -41.97 -12.35
CA ASN A 813 -17.70 -42.13 -12.21
C ASN A 813 -18.38 -40.88 -11.67
N SER A 814 -19.43 -40.38 -12.32
CA SER A 814 -20.17 -39.20 -11.85
C SER A 814 -21.14 -39.50 -10.70
N THR A 815 -21.39 -38.49 -9.87
CA THR A 815 -22.44 -38.51 -8.84
C THR A 815 -23.58 -37.54 -9.17
N PRO A 816 -24.83 -37.84 -8.75
CA PRO A 816 -25.99 -36.97 -9.00
C PRO A 816 -25.97 -35.65 -8.19
N PHE A 817 -25.13 -35.57 -7.16
CA PHE A 817 -25.02 -34.47 -6.19
C PHE A 817 -23.55 -34.10 -5.99
N PRO A 818 -23.24 -32.89 -5.48
CA PRO A 818 -21.86 -32.47 -5.36
C PRO A 818 -21.13 -33.28 -4.29
N ALA A 819 -19.93 -33.72 -4.65
CA ALA A 819 -18.99 -34.40 -3.77
C ALA A 819 -17.62 -33.75 -3.87
N MET A 820 -16.87 -33.78 -2.77
CA MET A 820 -15.54 -33.17 -2.69
C MET A 820 -14.55 -34.16 -2.11
N LEU A 821 -13.29 -33.99 -2.50
CA LEU A 821 -12.14 -34.62 -1.88
C LEU A 821 -11.27 -33.48 -1.32
N ILE A 822 -11.10 -33.46 0.00
CA ILE A 822 -10.45 -32.37 0.74
C ILE A 822 -9.22 -32.94 1.45
N GLY A 823 -8.06 -32.34 1.25
CA GLY A 823 -6.84 -32.71 1.98
C GLY A 823 -6.92 -32.27 3.44
N ASP A 824 -6.20 -32.97 4.33
CA ASP A 824 -6.23 -32.63 5.76
C ASP A 824 -5.38 -31.42 6.13
N GLN A 825 -4.35 -31.10 5.34
CA GLN A 825 -3.48 -29.97 5.59
C GLN A 825 -4.25 -28.64 5.54
N ARG A 826 -4.07 -27.82 6.58
CA ARG A 826 -4.62 -26.47 6.69
C ARG A 826 -3.59 -25.45 6.21
N TYR A 827 -4.07 -24.44 5.50
CA TYR A 827 -3.28 -23.37 4.93
C TYR A 827 -3.89 -22.01 5.29
N GLY A 828 -3.04 -21.02 5.57
CA GLY A 828 -3.42 -19.61 5.68
C GLY A 828 -3.33 -18.91 4.33
N SER A 829 -2.41 -17.95 4.24
CA SER A 829 -2.09 -17.23 3.00
C SER A 829 -1.45 -18.17 1.98
N MET A 830 -2.11 -18.42 0.86
CA MET A 830 -1.64 -19.40 -0.12
C MET A 830 -1.95 -19.00 -1.57
N ASP A 831 -1.18 -19.58 -2.49
CA ASP A 831 -1.54 -19.73 -3.89
C ASP A 831 -1.78 -21.22 -4.18
N TYR A 832 -2.98 -21.58 -4.60
CA TYR A 832 -3.37 -22.96 -4.95
C TYR A 832 -3.52 -23.10 -6.47
N THR A 833 -2.69 -23.97 -7.05
CA THR A 833 -2.56 -24.15 -8.49
C THR A 833 -2.68 -25.61 -8.88
N GLY A 834 -3.00 -25.85 -10.14
CA GLY A 834 -2.94 -27.16 -10.76
C GLY A 834 -3.60 -27.12 -12.13
N SER A 835 -3.69 -28.26 -12.79
CA SER A 835 -4.45 -28.39 -14.03
C SER A 835 -5.72 -29.18 -13.82
N PHE A 836 -6.70 -28.93 -14.68
CA PHE A 836 -7.86 -29.80 -14.80
C PHE A 836 -8.17 -30.10 -16.26
N PHE A 837 -8.71 -31.30 -16.48
CA PHE A 837 -9.02 -31.84 -17.78
C PHE A 837 -10.24 -32.74 -17.70
N VAL A 838 -11.13 -32.63 -18.68
CA VAL A 838 -12.31 -33.50 -18.79
C VAL A 838 -12.10 -34.45 -19.96
N ASN A 839 -11.80 -35.73 -19.64
CA ASN A 839 -11.45 -36.78 -20.61
C ASN A 839 -12.67 -37.44 -21.26
N GLU A 840 -13.71 -36.66 -21.53
CA GLU A 840 -14.90 -37.16 -22.24
C GLU A 840 -15.50 -36.06 -23.10
N ASN A 841 -16.34 -36.45 -24.08
CA ASN A 841 -17.14 -35.45 -24.77
C ASN A 841 -18.06 -34.76 -23.77
N PRO A 842 -18.24 -33.43 -23.87
CA PRO A 842 -18.93 -32.69 -22.82
C PRO A 842 -20.37 -33.17 -22.72
N SER A 843 -20.77 -33.60 -21.53
CA SER A 843 -22.17 -33.73 -21.17
C SER A 843 -22.78 -32.33 -21.02
N ALA A 844 -24.06 -32.16 -21.37
CA ALA A 844 -24.69 -30.83 -21.39
C ALA A 844 -24.83 -30.25 -19.97
N GLY A 845 -23.93 -29.32 -19.62
CA GLY A 845 -24.04 -28.43 -18.47
C GLY A 845 -23.87 -29.09 -17.10
N ASN A 846 -22.62 -29.36 -16.72
CA ASN A 846 -22.21 -29.87 -15.40
C ASN A 846 -21.06 -29.02 -14.82
N TYR A 847 -20.72 -29.24 -13.54
CA TYR A 847 -19.67 -28.49 -12.85
C TYR A 847 -18.45 -29.35 -12.52
N VAL A 848 -17.29 -28.73 -12.72
CA VAL A 848 -16.00 -29.09 -12.14
C VAL A 848 -15.58 -27.94 -11.24
N GLY A 849 -14.88 -28.19 -10.13
CA GLY A 849 -14.45 -27.13 -9.24
C GLY A 849 -13.28 -27.46 -8.33
N PHE A 850 -12.91 -26.44 -7.58
CA PHE A 850 -11.80 -26.37 -6.64
C PHE A 850 -12.30 -25.74 -5.35
N VAL A 851 -11.83 -26.25 -4.22
CA VAL A 851 -12.27 -25.84 -2.89
C VAL A 851 -11.07 -25.28 -2.16
N PHE A 852 -11.26 -24.17 -1.44
CA PHE A 852 -10.23 -23.56 -0.61
C PHE A 852 -10.83 -22.93 0.64
N CYS A 853 -10.00 -22.76 1.67
CA CYS A 853 -10.43 -22.37 3.02
C CYS A 853 -11.60 -23.23 3.49
N TYR A 854 -11.53 -24.55 3.26
CA TYR A 854 -12.52 -25.48 3.77
C TYR A 854 -12.37 -25.57 5.29
N GLN A 855 -13.48 -25.32 5.98
CA GLN A 855 -13.59 -25.34 7.43
C GLN A 855 -14.35 -26.60 7.85
N ASN A 856 -15.53 -26.75 7.24
CA ASN A 856 -16.43 -27.88 7.42
C ASN A 856 -17.44 -27.94 6.25
N ASN A 857 -18.31 -28.94 6.22
CA ASN A 857 -19.24 -29.18 5.11
C ASN A 857 -20.37 -28.13 4.95
N LYS A 858 -20.28 -27.01 5.67
CA LYS A 858 -21.17 -25.85 5.59
C LYS A 858 -20.44 -24.53 5.33
N HIS A 859 -19.13 -24.48 5.51
CA HIS A 859 -18.32 -23.28 5.52
C HIS A 859 -17.04 -23.50 4.69
N PHE A 860 -17.03 -22.96 3.47
CA PHE A 860 -15.89 -23.04 2.55
C PHE A 860 -16.08 -22.08 1.37
N TYR A 861 -15.00 -21.78 0.63
CA TYR A 861 -15.09 -21.19 -0.70
C TYR A 861 -15.00 -22.27 -1.78
N VAL A 862 -15.67 -22.02 -2.90
CA VAL A 862 -15.61 -22.90 -4.07
C VAL A 862 -15.49 -22.08 -5.34
N VAL A 863 -14.51 -22.44 -6.18
CA VAL A 863 -14.42 -22.02 -7.57
C VAL A 863 -15.00 -23.14 -8.41
N MET A 864 -16.00 -22.87 -9.24
CA MET A 864 -16.65 -23.89 -10.06
C MET A 864 -16.93 -23.40 -11.46
N TRP A 865 -16.80 -24.28 -12.45
CA TRP A 865 -16.88 -23.93 -13.85
C TRP A 865 -17.81 -24.88 -14.61
N MET A 866 -18.74 -24.31 -15.37
CA MET A 866 -19.72 -25.04 -16.19
C MET A 866 -19.54 -24.76 -17.68
N ASN A 867 -19.61 -25.81 -18.50
CA ASN A 867 -19.44 -25.77 -19.95
C ASN A 867 -20.65 -25.23 -20.73
N GLU A 868 -21.86 -25.47 -20.25
CA GLU A 868 -23.11 -25.14 -20.93
C GLU A 868 -24.24 -24.80 -19.96
N HIS A 869 -25.15 -23.90 -20.34
CA HIS A 869 -26.30 -23.52 -19.52
C HIS A 869 -27.19 -24.72 -19.22
N ASN A 870 -27.49 -24.95 -17.94
CA ASN A 870 -28.38 -26.01 -17.52
C ASN A 870 -29.37 -25.50 -16.46
N SER A 871 -30.65 -25.46 -16.84
CA SER A 871 -31.74 -25.06 -15.96
C SER A 871 -32.69 -26.24 -15.77
N GLU A 872 -32.77 -26.73 -14.54
CA GLU A 872 -33.57 -27.92 -14.22
C GLU A 872 -35.03 -27.58 -13.85
N ASP A 873 -35.34 -26.31 -13.56
CA ASP A 873 -36.67 -25.88 -13.09
C ASP A 873 -37.31 -24.84 -14.03
N GLN A 874 -38.64 -24.95 -14.23
CA GLN A 874 -39.50 -23.98 -14.89
C GLN A 874 -39.61 -22.65 -14.13
N ASN A 875 -39.29 -22.63 -12.82
CA ASN A 875 -39.29 -21.42 -11.99
C ASN A 875 -37.90 -20.78 -11.79
N ALA A 876 -36.85 -21.26 -12.48
CA ALA A 876 -35.48 -20.73 -12.43
C ALA A 876 -34.80 -20.73 -11.04
N ARG A 877 -35.25 -21.61 -10.11
CA ARG A 877 -34.63 -21.76 -8.77
C ARG A 877 -33.42 -22.69 -8.75
N LYS A 878 -33.23 -23.45 -9.83
CA LYS A 878 -32.12 -24.37 -10.04
C LYS A 878 -31.57 -24.16 -11.46
N THR A 879 -30.89 -23.04 -11.61
CA THR A 879 -30.32 -22.61 -12.89
C THR A 879 -28.82 -22.44 -12.72
N GLY A 880 -28.07 -23.32 -13.38
CA GLY A 880 -26.62 -23.22 -13.56
C GLY A 880 -26.33 -22.50 -14.87
N LEU A 881 -25.62 -21.37 -14.77
CA LEU A 881 -25.09 -20.63 -15.89
C LEU A 881 -23.66 -21.08 -16.19
N LYS A 882 -23.31 -20.96 -17.46
CA LYS A 882 -21.99 -21.22 -18.04
C LYS A 882 -21.08 -20.09 -17.60
N GLY A 883 -19.79 -20.34 -17.47
CA GLY A 883 -18.87 -19.39 -16.86
C GLY A 883 -18.29 -19.92 -15.56
N LEU A 884 -17.08 -19.44 -15.28
CA LEU A 884 -16.44 -19.64 -13.98
C LEU A 884 -17.19 -18.83 -12.92
N GLN A 885 -17.40 -19.43 -11.76
CA GLN A 885 -18.08 -18.85 -10.63
C GLN A 885 -17.20 -19.02 -9.40
N ILE A 886 -17.15 -17.99 -8.56
CA ILE A 886 -16.59 -18.09 -7.21
C ILE A 886 -17.74 -17.86 -6.24
N LYS A 887 -17.92 -18.80 -5.30
CA LYS A 887 -18.99 -18.77 -4.31
C LYS A 887 -18.43 -18.96 -2.92
N VAL A 888 -19.09 -18.33 -1.96
CA VAL A 888 -18.90 -18.59 -0.54
C VAL A 888 -20.07 -19.44 -0.05
N VAL A 889 -19.76 -20.59 0.52
CA VAL A 889 -20.75 -21.47 1.15
C VAL A 889 -20.80 -21.14 2.63
N ASP A 890 -21.99 -20.77 3.09
CA ASP A 890 -22.31 -20.50 4.49
C ASP A 890 -23.71 -21.04 4.78
N SER A 891 -23.79 -22.35 4.96
CA SER A 891 -25.05 -23.07 4.98
C SER A 891 -25.58 -23.26 6.40
N ASN A 892 -26.78 -22.73 6.65
CA ASN A 892 -27.48 -23.00 7.90
C ASN A 892 -28.08 -24.42 7.97
N THR A 893 -28.16 -25.15 6.85
CA THR A 893 -28.71 -26.52 6.82
C THR A 893 -27.64 -27.59 6.74
N GLY A 894 -26.50 -27.27 6.12
CA GLY A 894 -25.48 -28.24 5.73
C GLY A 894 -25.92 -29.21 4.64
N PRO A 895 -25.23 -30.36 4.50
CA PRO A 895 -25.45 -31.34 3.44
C PRO A 895 -26.90 -31.82 3.35
N HIS A 896 -27.59 -31.43 2.29
CA HIS A 896 -28.96 -31.82 1.96
C HIS A 896 -29.31 -31.24 0.58
N ILE A 897 -30.52 -31.50 0.08
CA ILE A 897 -30.98 -30.96 -1.21
C ILE A 897 -30.92 -29.43 -1.30
N ASN A 898 -31.12 -28.70 -0.19
CA ASN A 898 -31.10 -27.23 -0.20
C ASN A 898 -29.70 -26.69 -0.53
N LEU A 899 -28.66 -27.27 0.07
CA LEU A 899 -27.28 -26.89 -0.18
C LEU A 899 -26.85 -27.35 -1.58
N ALA A 900 -27.18 -28.58 -1.96
CA ALA A 900 -26.85 -29.10 -3.28
C ALA A 900 -27.48 -28.27 -4.41
N ASP A 901 -28.75 -27.87 -4.28
CA ASP A 901 -29.43 -27.01 -5.25
C ASP A 901 -28.87 -25.57 -5.23
N ALA A 902 -28.47 -25.04 -4.06
CA ALA A 902 -27.83 -23.72 -3.94
C ALA A 902 -26.46 -23.68 -4.63
N ILE A 903 -25.65 -24.74 -4.47
CA ILE A 903 -24.35 -24.87 -5.15
C ILE A 903 -24.54 -24.95 -6.67
N TRP A 904 -25.58 -25.65 -7.13
CA TRP A 904 -25.93 -25.69 -8.56
C TRP A 904 -26.37 -24.32 -9.11
N HIS A 905 -27.09 -23.55 -8.30
CA HIS A 905 -27.66 -22.27 -8.73
C HIS A 905 -26.60 -21.18 -8.82
N THR A 906 -26.54 -20.43 -9.93
CA THR A 906 -25.53 -19.38 -10.11
C THR A 906 -25.73 -18.17 -9.21
N SER A 907 -26.95 -17.86 -8.74
CA SER A 907 -27.19 -16.66 -7.92
C SER A 907 -27.18 -16.99 -6.42
N ASP A 908 -27.11 -15.95 -5.59
CA ASP A 908 -27.27 -16.04 -4.14
C ASP A 908 -28.50 -16.86 -3.75
N THR A 909 -28.30 -17.78 -2.82
CA THR A 909 -29.35 -18.56 -2.17
C THR A 909 -29.31 -18.28 -0.68
N THR A 910 -30.35 -17.59 -0.20
CA THR A 910 -30.42 -17.10 1.19
C THR A 910 -30.13 -18.21 2.21
N ASN A 911 -29.21 -17.93 3.14
CA ASN A 911 -28.76 -18.84 4.20
C ASN A 911 -28.07 -20.13 3.70
N GLN A 912 -27.53 -20.12 2.47
CA GLN A 912 -26.85 -21.27 1.88
C GLN A 912 -25.54 -20.87 1.21
N VAL A 913 -25.61 -20.07 0.14
CA VAL A 913 -24.47 -19.80 -0.75
C VAL A 913 -24.63 -18.39 -1.33
N ASP A 914 -23.56 -17.60 -1.28
CA ASP A 914 -23.51 -16.29 -1.95
C ASP A 914 -22.53 -16.33 -3.13
N LEU A 915 -22.90 -15.72 -4.25
CA LEU A 915 -22.06 -15.61 -5.44
C LEU A 915 -21.19 -14.35 -5.32
N ILE A 916 -19.87 -14.53 -5.20
CA ILE A 916 -18.93 -13.39 -5.12
C ILE A 916 -18.38 -12.99 -6.49
N TYR A 917 -18.35 -13.92 -7.46
CA TYR A 917 -17.93 -13.64 -8.83
C TYR A 917 -18.59 -14.58 -9.84
N HIS A 918 -18.95 -14.06 -11.01
CA HIS A 918 -19.34 -14.85 -12.18
C HIS A 918 -18.76 -14.24 -13.45
N GLU A 919 -18.07 -15.07 -14.24
CA GLU A 919 -17.38 -14.67 -15.46
C GLU A 919 -18.35 -14.04 -16.48
N PRO A 920 -18.20 -12.74 -16.80
CA PRO A 920 -19.16 -12.00 -17.62
C PRO A 920 -19.19 -12.46 -19.08
N THR A 921 -18.11 -13.07 -19.60
CA THR A 921 -18.08 -13.59 -20.97
C THR A 921 -18.85 -14.90 -21.12
N LEU A 922 -19.23 -15.56 -20.01
CA LEU A 922 -19.88 -16.86 -19.98
C LEU A 922 -19.10 -17.92 -20.79
N ILE A 923 -17.77 -17.83 -20.79
CA ILE A 923 -16.93 -18.87 -21.36
C ILE A 923 -16.99 -20.11 -20.47
N GLY A 924 -17.19 -21.28 -21.07
CA GLY A 924 -17.27 -22.56 -20.37
C GLY A 924 -16.08 -23.40 -20.78
N TRP A 925 -15.71 -24.35 -19.93
CA TRP A 925 -14.65 -25.29 -20.26
C TRP A 925 -15.04 -26.13 -21.49
N GLU A 926 -14.02 -26.55 -22.24
CA GLU A 926 -14.15 -27.42 -23.40
C GLU A 926 -13.64 -28.83 -23.05
N ALA A 927 -14.26 -29.85 -23.64
CA ALA A 927 -13.82 -31.23 -23.45
C ALA A 927 -12.42 -31.45 -24.03
N LYS A 928 -11.67 -32.38 -23.43
CA LYS A 928 -10.30 -32.73 -23.84
C LYS A 928 -9.39 -31.51 -24.02
N THR A 929 -9.59 -30.52 -23.16
CA THR A 929 -8.83 -29.28 -23.16
C THR A 929 -8.26 -29.10 -21.76
N PRO A 930 -6.93 -29.05 -21.62
CA PRO A 930 -6.28 -28.86 -20.34
C PRO A 930 -6.32 -27.38 -19.95
N TYR A 931 -6.62 -27.10 -18.69
CA TYR A 931 -6.61 -25.75 -18.17
C TYR A 931 -5.80 -25.72 -16.89
N LEU A 932 -4.85 -24.80 -16.81
CA LEU A 932 -4.14 -24.47 -15.58
C LEU A 932 -4.97 -23.45 -14.80
N PHE A 933 -5.24 -23.72 -13.53
CA PHE A 933 -5.88 -22.80 -12.61
C PHE A 933 -4.88 -22.28 -11.59
N THR A 934 -5.09 -21.04 -11.16
CA THR A 934 -4.37 -20.41 -10.05
C THR A 934 -5.38 -19.67 -9.19
N ILE A 935 -5.48 -20.04 -7.92
CA ILE A 935 -6.28 -19.36 -6.90
C ILE A 935 -5.30 -18.69 -5.95
N GLN A 936 -5.18 -17.37 -6.04
CA GLN A 936 -4.34 -16.58 -5.14
C GLN A 936 -5.19 -16.06 -3.99
N HIS A 937 -4.86 -16.50 -2.78
CA HIS A 937 -5.46 -16.06 -1.53
C HIS A 937 -4.38 -15.62 -0.54
N SER A 938 -3.43 -14.83 -1.03
CA SER A 938 -2.23 -14.45 -0.30
C SER A 938 -2.48 -13.50 0.89
N ARG A 939 -3.70 -12.96 1.03
CA ARG A 939 -4.08 -12.09 2.16
C ARG A 939 -5.52 -12.34 2.64
N PRO A 940 -5.75 -13.43 3.38
CA PRO A 940 -7.07 -13.74 3.93
C PRO A 940 -7.62 -12.64 4.84
N SER A 941 -6.74 -11.95 5.59
CA SER A 941 -7.11 -10.84 6.50
C SER A 941 -7.77 -9.64 5.81
N VAL A 942 -7.51 -9.41 4.51
CA VAL A 942 -8.23 -8.40 3.70
C VAL A 942 -9.20 -9.04 2.71
N GLY A 943 -9.24 -10.38 2.67
CA GLY A 943 -10.16 -11.16 1.86
C GLY A 943 -9.85 -11.23 0.37
N SER A 944 -8.60 -10.93 -0.04
CA SER A 944 -8.26 -10.88 -1.46
C SER A 944 -8.27 -12.29 -2.05
N ILE A 945 -9.07 -12.50 -3.09
CA ILE A 945 -9.19 -13.74 -3.86
C ILE A 945 -9.02 -13.37 -5.34
N HIS A 946 -8.06 -13.97 -6.01
CA HIS A 946 -7.81 -13.75 -7.44
C HIS A 946 -7.67 -15.09 -8.14
N VAL A 947 -8.51 -15.34 -9.15
CA VAL A 947 -8.52 -16.59 -9.90
C VAL A 947 -8.12 -16.32 -11.35
N VAL A 948 -7.14 -17.08 -11.81
CA VAL A 948 -6.65 -17.05 -13.19
C VAL A 948 -6.80 -18.45 -13.78
N ILE A 949 -7.35 -18.54 -14.99
CA ILE A 949 -7.39 -19.77 -15.79
C ILE A 949 -6.67 -19.53 -17.11
N THR A 950 -5.69 -20.37 -17.41
CA THR A 950 -4.97 -20.37 -18.69
C THR A 950 -5.13 -21.72 -19.40
N HIS A 951 -5.09 -21.71 -20.72
CA HIS A 951 -4.90 -22.92 -21.52
C HIS A 951 -3.67 -22.71 -22.38
N LEU A 952 -2.61 -23.48 -22.12
CA LEU A 952 -1.26 -23.20 -22.64
C LEU A 952 -0.89 -21.73 -22.34
N ASP A 953 -0.38 -21.00 -23.31
CA ASP A 953 0.02 -19.60 -23.21
C ASP A 953 -1.16 -18.59 -23.24
N LYS A 954 -2.41 -19.06 -23.31
CA LYS A 954 -3.59 -18.19 -23.47
C LYS A 954 -4.33 -18.01 -22.17
N LEU A 955 -4.50 -16.74 -21.78
CA LEU A 955 -5.42 -16.34 -20.71
C LEU A 955 -6.88 -16.55 -21.15
N ILE A 956 -7.61 -17.35 -20.37
CA ILE A 956 -9.03 -17.67 -20.60
C ILE A 956 -9.93 -16.89 -19.64
N VAL A 957 -9.58 -16.89 -18.36
CA VAL A 957 -10.28 -16.17 -17.30
C VAL A 957 -9.27 -15.44 -16.42
N ASP A 958 -9.58 -14.19 -16.09
CA ASP A 958 -8.90 -13.38 -15.09
C ASP A 958 -9.99 -12.64 -14.32
N THR A 959 -10.18 -13.01 -13.05
CA THR A 959 -11.24 -12.40 -12.23
C THR A 959 -10.89 -10.99 -11.77
N GLY A 960 -9.60 -10.61 -11.83
CA GLY A 960 -9.02 -9.58 -10.99
C GLY A 960 -9.20 -9.90 -9.50
N PRO A 961 -8.78 -8.99 -8.60
CA PRO A 961 -8.98 -9.18 -7.17
C PRO A 961 -10.47 -9.03 -6.80
N VAL A 962 -11.02 -10.09 -6.25
CA VAL A 962 -12.32 -10.15 -5.57
C VAL A 962 -12.07 -10.14 -4.07
N TYR A 963 -13.00 -9.62 -3.27
CA TYR A 963 -12.79 -9.45 -1.83
C TYR A 963 -13.91 -10.09 -1.02
N ASP A 964 -13.57 -11.05 -0.16
CA ASP A 964 -14.44 -11.63 0.86
C ASP A 964 -13.59 -12.12 2.05
N THR A 965 -14.00 -11.79 3.28
CA THR A 965 -13.20 -11.99 4.51
C THR A 965 -13.81 -13.04 5.44
N LYS A 966 -14.75 -13.84 4.94
CA LYS A 966 -15.56 -14.71 5.79
C LYS A 966 -14.76 -15.84 6.42
N TYR A 967 -13.82 -16.42 5.68
CA TYR A 967 -12.91 -17.45 6.17
C TYR A 967 -11.47 -17.00 5.91
N THR A 968 -10.62 -17.09 6.93
CA THR A 968 -9.26 -16.53 6.92
C THR A 968 -8.18 -17.61 6.74
N GLY A 969 -8.60 -18.85 6.49
CA GLY A 969 -7.73 -20.00 6.27
C GLY A 969 -8.52 -21.29 6.15
N GLY A 970 -7.84 -22.42 6.09
CA GLY A 970 -8.44 -23.75 6.12
C GLY A 970 -7.85 -24.68 5.06
N ARG A 971 -8.60 -25.71 4.67
CA ARG A 971 -8.08 -26.78 3.79
C ARG A 971 -8.38 -26.51 2.32
N VAL A 972 -7.65 -27.20 1.45
CA VAL A 972 -7.86 -27.19 0.00
C VAL A 972 -8.40 -28.52 -0.50
N GLY A 973 -9.02 -28.51 -1.67
CA GLY A 973 -9.50 -29.71 -2.31
C GLY A 973 -10.14 -29.47 -3.66
N ILE A 974 -10.93 -30.44 -4.11
CA ILE A 974 -11.57 -30.46 -5.42
C ILE A 974 -13.06 -30.80 -5.29
N LEU A 975 -13.84 -30.41 -6.29
CA LEU A 975 -15.29 -30.66 -6.34
C LEU A 975 -15.70 -31.21 -7.70
N SER A 976 -16.48 -32.29 -7.69
CA SER A 976 -17.22 -32.77 -8.84
C SER A 976 -18.72 -32.66 -8.61
N PHE A 977 -19.46 -32.21 -9.62
CA PHE A 977 -20.91 -32.20 -9.56
C PHE A 977 -21.50 -32.59 -10.92
N ARG A 978 -21.90 -33.87 -10.99
CA ARG A 978 -22.46 -34.55 -12.18
C ARG A 978 -21.55 -34.65 -13.39
N GLN A 979 -20.27 -34.34 -13.24
CA GLN A 979 -19.29 -34.49 -14.30
C GLN A 979 -18.48 -35.78 -14.08
N PRO A 980 -18.52 -36.76 -15.00
CA PRO A 980 -17.60 -37.90 -14.99
C PRO A 980 -16.26 -37.56 -15.68
N ASN A 981 -15.29 -38.46 -15.53
CA ASN A 981 -14.00 -38.43 -16.25
C ASN A 981 -13.25 -37.11 -16.11
N VAL A 982 -13.21 -36.58 -14.89
CA VAL A 982 -12.42 -35.38 -14.57
C VAL A 982 -11.07 -35.80 -14.01
N ILE A 983 -10.02 -35.13 -14.46
CA ILE A 983 -8.66 -35.27 -13.94
C ILE A 983 -8.25 -33.90 -13.41
N TRP A 984 -7.78 -33.87 -12.17
CA TRP A 984 -7.05 -32.75 -11.58
C TRP A 984 -5.61 -33.22 -11.42
N SER A 985 -4.68 -32.54 -12.06
CA SER A 985 -3.27 -32.96 -12.11
C SER A 985 -2.38 -31.81 -11.65
N GLN A 986 -1.13 -32.12 -11.31
CA GLN A 986 -0.12 -31.14 -10.93
C GLN A 986 -0.58 -30.19 -9.79
N LEU A 987 -1.35 -30.70 -8.83
CA LEU A 987 -1.83 -29.91 -7.71
C LEU A 987 -0.64 -29.43 -6.87
N LYS A 988 -0.57 -28.12 -6.67
CA LYS A 988 0.49 -27.42 -5.94
C LYS A 988 -0.13 -26.32 -5.08
N VAL A 989 0.22 -26.30 -3.81
CA VAL A 989 0.00 -25.16 -2.92
C VAL A 989 1.36 -24.49 -2.72
N LYS A 990 1.37 -23.17 -2.56
CA LYS A 990 2.54 -22.41 -2.13
C LYS A 990 2.10 -21.43 -1.05
N CYS A 991 2.69 -21.50 0.14
CA CYS A 991 2.41 -20.48 1.15
C CYS A 991 3.03 -19.14 0.73
N THR A 992 2.33 -18.06 1.08
CA THR A 992 2.74 -16.71 0.68
C THR A 992 2.93 -15.84 1.92
N LYS A 993 4.05 -15.11 1.97
CA LYS A 993 4.34 -14.17 3.07
C LYS A 993 3.38 -12.97 3.03
N ARG A 994 3.03 -12.49 4.22
CA ARG A 994 2.03 -11.44 4.53
C ARG A 994 2.33 -10.07 3.89
#